data_AF-A0A964Q1H9-F1
#
_entry.id   AF-A0A964Q1H9-F1
#
_cell.length_a   1.000
_cell.length_b   1.000
_cell.length_c   1.000
_cell.angle_alpha   90.00
_cell.angle_beta   90.00
_cell.angle_gamma   90.00
#
_symmetry.space_group_name_H-M   'P 1'
#
loop_
_entity.id
_entity.type
_entity.pdbx_description
1 polymer ?
#
loop_
_entity_poly.entity_id
_entity_poly.type
_entity_poly.pdbx_seq_one_letter_code
_entity_poly.pdbx_strand_id
1 'polypeptide(L)'
;MARLSSSLALAFLLLMALPLPGADTPARPVVPAFERFAKDPIAAGGLGLVLLGELNCTSCHAAEGVTQGLLTPKLAPVLDKVGSRVQPEYLQAFLENPHEKKPGSTMPELFAGLSPQEKKEAVLALTHYLASQGGPPVNSPIEVKQIATGRTLFAQSGCLACHNPRDAAGKESQKIPGSVPLGPLENKYTFTSLSSFLENPHQVRPSGRMPAVLKDNKETKAVASYLLQGAKGALQAKALKFKSFEGTWDKLPDFAKLKPVNQGFSPGFDVEAASRENNSALRFEGWFKLPAAGTYTFHLGSDDGSKLWIDGKLVIDNDGVHPHQSVTKSVELFKGEHQVVVGVFNGGGEFSLNVEIEGKRMDRQALSGLCQPGEKSAEASAEPIKEKEKAVEGYRPDAQLAEKGKALFASAGCANCHSLTNGNKKVVGTVKGPALLKMRPGQGCLAEKPLGKAPDFSLDDQQRKSIASALQKLASNPAMPSASQQVNHTFLSLNCYACHQRDKVGGAEESRLSFFLSNQPEMGDEGRVPPHLTGVGAKLNEAWLKQVLDQGTKARPYMFTRMPKYGSGNVNHLVKGLAQSDPLPAVDPITFADPASKVRSSARFLVGSKALGCIKCHTFNNQKAEGIQAMDLTTMPQRLKHDWFQRYMLDPQVFRAGTRMPAPWPMGKTFFNDVLEGSTLKQIEGIYVYLSAGSKASAPEGLTRDAIPLVPGKEPIIYRNFIEGAGARAIGVGYPEKVNLAFDANHLRLALIWQGGFIDAGKHWRDRGVGFQAPLGDNVVSLPAGPNLAVLAGLKDAWPNPVREQAGQFLGYEIDALGRPAFQYRVGDVAVNDSLIPSTNKEGGFTRTLSLSCVKPPSAFYLRAAVGNKIEELKDGWFSVDGEIKVRVQGALVREMNGKKELLAPVLFEKGQAKLVQEFSW
;
A
#
# COMPACT_ATOMS: atom_id res chain seq x y z
N MET A 1 29.32 59.63 50.43
CA MET A 1 28.25 58.65 50.73
C MET A 1 27.59 58.29 49.41
N ALA A 2 27.37 57.06 48.98
CA ALA A 2 27.68 55.75 49.49
C ALA A 2 27.77 54.78 48.30
N ARG A 3 28.70 53.84 48.37
CA ARG A 3 28.80 52.64 47.53
C ARG A 3 27.61 51.74 47.85
N LEU A 4 26.98 51.11 46.86
CA LEU A 4 26.40 49.77 46.98
C LEU A 4 26.03 49.22 45.59
N SER A 5 26.23 47.90 45.45
CA SER A 5 25.85 47.01 44.33
C SER A 5 26.83 46.83 43.16
N SER A 6 27.96 46.17 43.44
CA SER A 6 28.80 45.48 42.43
C SER A 6 28.93 43.98 42.71
N SER A 7 27.98 43.37 43.44
CA SER A 7 28.11 41.99 43.94
C SER A 7 26.99 41.03 43.53
N LEU A 8 26.08 41.40 42.62
CA LEU A 8 25.01 40.47 42.15
C LEU A 8 25.25 39.86 40.76
N ALA A 9 26.23 40.34 39.98
CA ALA A 9 26.43 39.84 38.61
C ALA A 9 27.38 38.63 38.51
N LEU A 10 28.13 38.30 39.56
CA LEU A 10 29.12 37.21 39.52
C LEU A 10 28.62 35.88 40.10
N ALA A 11 27.44 35.85 40.73
CA ALA A 11 26.85 34.61 41.26
C ALA A 11 25.97 33.87 40.23
N PHE A 12 25.66 34.48 39.08
CA PHE A 12 24.81 33.87 38.04
C PHE A 12 25.60 33.20 36.90
N LEU A 13 26.93 33.37 36.86
CA LEU A 13 27.80 32.88 35.79
C LEU A 13 28.65 31.65 36.16
N LEU A 14 28.50 31.12 37.38
CA LEU A 14 29.21 29.92 37.84
C LEU A 14 28.32 28.71 38.21
N LEU A 15 27.04 28.74 37.84
CA LEU A 15 26.08 27.63 38.08
C LEU A 15 25.64 26.86 36.83
N MET A 16 26.29 27.07 35.67
CA MET A 16 25.95 26.41 34.40
C MET A 16 27.08 25.54 33.81
N ALA A 17 27.92 24.96 34.66
CA ALA A 17 28.93 23.98 34.22
C ALA A 17 29.00 22.76 35.15
N LEU A 18 27.84 22.28 35.62
CA LEU A 18 27.73 20.84 35.92
C LEU A 18 27.39 20.16 34.59
N PRO A 19 28.16 19.15 34.13
CA PRO A 19 27.70 18.32 33.05
C PRO A 19 26.35 17.77 33.49
N LEU A 20 25.29 18.08 32.73
CA LEU A 20 24.07 17.29 32.82
C LEU A 20 24.53 15.84 32.71
N PRO A 21 24.24 14.97 33.70
CA PRO A 21 24.49 13.54 33.51
C PRO A 21 23.80 13.20 32.20
N GLY A 22 24.58 12.75 31.22
CA GLY A 22 24.04 12.31 29.95
C GLY A 22 22.89 11.39 30.29
N ALA A 23 21.68 11.70 29.81
CA ALA A 23 20.50 10.94 30.14
C ALA A 23 20.76 9.47 29.79
N ASP A 24 21.11 8.70 30.84
CA ASP A 24 21.44 7.29 30.73
C ASP A 24 20.23 6.62 30.09
N THR A 25 20.51 5.80 29.08
CA THR A 25 19.47 5.00 28.43
C THR A 25 18.77 4.21 29.53
N PRO A 26 17.44 4.35 29.73
CA PRO A 26 16.86 3.91 30.97
C PRO A 26 16.92 2.38 31.06
N ALA A 27 17.42 1.87 32.19
CA ALA A 27 17.46 0.45 32.52
C ALA A 27 16.04 -0.17 32.68
N ARG A 28 14.99 0.65 32.60
CA ARG A 28 13.59 0.24 32.77
C ARG A 28 12.97 -0.27 31.46
N PRO A 29 11.84 -1.01 31.53
CA PRO A 29 11.17 -1.51 30.34
C PRO A 29 10.48 -0.37 29.59
N VAL A 30 10.59 -0.36 28.26
CA VAL A 30 9.97 0.64 27.39
C VAL A 30 8.66 0.08 26.80
N VAL A 31 7.55 0.68 27.24
CA VAL A 31 6.20 0.41 26.71
C VAL A 31 5.74 1.70 26.01
N PRO A 32 5.74 1.77 24.66
CA PRO A 32 5.53 3.00 23.90
C PRO A 32 4.27 3.79 24.31
N ALA A 33 3.16 3.09 24.56
CA ALA A 33 1.95 3.73 25.09
C ALA A 33 2.20 4.44 26.43
N PHE A 34 2.95 3.82 27.34
CA PHE A 34 3.33 4.43 28.60
C PHE A 34 4.27 5.62 28.37
N GLU A 35 5.32 5.45 27.57
CA GLU A 35 6.28 6.53 27.28
C GLU A 35 5.62 7.77 26.71
N ARG A 36 4.65 7.55 25.83
CA ARG A 36 3.98 8.62 25.11
C ARG A 36 2.88 9.29 25.92
N PHE A 37 2.11 8.51 26.68
CA PHE A 37 0.87 8.98 27.30
C PHE A 37 0.90 9.08 28.82
N ALA A 38 2.01 8.74 29.49
CA ALA A 38 2.09 8.81 30.96
C ALA A 38 1.84 10.21 31.53
N LYS A 39 2.09 11.26 30.73
CA LYS A 39 1.83 12.66 31.07
C LYS A 39 0.53 13.21 30.49
N ASP A 40 -0.18 12.42 29.69
CA ASP A 40 -1.43 12.82 29.03
C ASP A 40 -2.63 12.51 29.93
N PRO A 41 -3.36 13.53 30.43
CA PRO A 41 -4.50 13.33 31.31
C PRO A 41 -5.68 12.60 30.66
N ILE A 42 -5.81 12.67 29.32
CA ILE A 42 -6.88 12.01 28.56
C ILE A 42 -6.60 10.50 28.44
N ALA A 43 -5.33 10.11 28.31
CA ALA A 43 -4.93 8.72 28.08
C ALA A 43 -4.44 7.97 29.34
N ALA A 44 -4.13 8.67 30.43
CA ALA A 44 -3.53 8.09 31.65
C ALA A 44 -4.41 7.02 32.36
N GLY A 45 -5.73 7.07 32.19
CA GLY A 45 -6.70 6.25 32.96
C GLY A 45 -6.53 4.73 32.86
N GLY A 46 -5.88 4.22 31.80
CA GLY A 46 -5.70 2.79 31.50
C GLY A 46 -4.26 2.30 31.36
N LEU A 47 -3.26 3.17 31.54
CA LEU A 47 -1.85 2.83 31.27
C LEU A 47 -1.29 1.75 32.21
N GLY A 48 -1.73 1.70 33.47
CA GLY A 48 -1.36 0.62 34.39
C GLY A 48 -1.88 -0.75 33.94
N LEU A 49 -3.06 -0.82 33.31
CA LEU A 49 -3.58 -2.06 32.72
C LEU A 49 -2.77 -2.49 31.50
N VAL A 50 -2.33 -1.52 30.67
CA VAL A 50 -1.41 -1.78 29.57
C VAL A 50 -0.08 -2.33 30.09
N LEU A 51 0.48 -1.76 31.17
CA LEU A 51 1.70 -2.28 31.79
C LEU A 51 1.52 -3.72 32.30
N LEU A 52 0.41 -4.02 33.00
CA LEU A 52 0.12 -5.38 33.48
C LEU A 52 0.07 -6.42 32.34
N GLY A 53 -0.51 -6.06 31.20
CA GLY A 53 -0.54 -6.89 30.00
C GLY A 53 0.83 -7.00 29.31
N GLU A 54 1.50 -5.87 29.08
CA GLU A 54 2.76 -5.78 28.32
C GLU A 54 3.97 -6.37 29.06
N LEU A 55 3.95 -6.37 30.39
CA LEU A 55 4.92 -7.03 31.26
C LEU A 55 4.51 -8.49 31.59
N ASN A 56 3.39 -8.94 31.04
CA ASN A 56 2.87 -10.31 31.16
C ASN A 56 2.70 -10.78 32.62
N CYS A 57 2.23 -9.90 33.50
CA CYS A 57 2.11 -10.20 34.93
C CYS A 57 1.21 -11.41 35.22
N THR A 58 0.19 -11.62 34.38
CA THR A 58 -0.77 -12.72 34.53
C THR A 58 -0.21 -14.10 34.20
N SER A 59 1.03 -14.21 33.69
CA SER A 59 1.74 -15.48 33.50
C SER A 59 2.12 -16.18 34.82
N CYS A 60 2.27 -15.41 35.90
CA CYS A 60 2.53 -15.91 37.24
C CYS A 60 1.39 -15.58 38.22
N HIS A 61 0.68 -14.47 37.99
CA HIS A 61 -0.38 -13.99 38.86
C HIS A 61 -1.75 -14.23 38.22
N ALA A 62 -2.38 -15.36 38.53
CA ALA A 62 -3.64 -15.76 37.93
C ALA A 62 -4.72 -14.66 38.06
N ALA A 63 -5.35 -14.32 36.92
CA ALA A 63 -6.52 -13.46 36.85
C ALA A 63 -7.77 -14.33 36.93
N GLU A 64 -8.41 -14.34 38.10
CA GLU A 64 -9.54 -15.21 38.43
C GLU A 64 -10.79 -14.38 38.79
N GLY A 65 -11.95 -15.03 38.78
CA GLY A 65 -13.23 -14.42 39.17
C GLY A 65 -13.53 -13.15 38.37
N VAL A 66 -13.75 -12.04 39.07
CA VAL A 66 -14.10 -10.73 38.47
C VAL A 66 -13.01 -10.14 37.57
N THR A 67 -11.77 -10.65 37.64
CA THR A 67 -10.66 -10.18 36.78
C THR A 67 -10.46 -11.00 35.51
N GLN A 68 -11.20 -12.11 35.37
CA GLN A 68 -11.08 -12.99 34.22
C GLN A 68 -11.52 -12.25 32.94
N GLY A 69 -10.64 -12.24 31.93
CA GLY A 69 -10.89 -11.57 30.64
C GLY A 69 -10.68 -10.04 30.64
N LEU A 70 -10.32 -9.43 31.77
CA LEU A 70 -10.02 -7.99 31.83
C LEU A 70 -8.62 -7.63 31.33
N LEU A 71 -7.68 -8.58 31.38
CA LEU A 71 -6.30 -8.41 30.94
C LEU A 71 -5.97 -9.45 29.88
N THR A 72 -5.41 -8.99 28.76
CA THR A 72 -4.86 -9.89 27.75
C THR A 72 -3.35 -9.99 27.97
N PRO A 73 -2.81 -11.17 28.32
CA PRO A 73 -1.37 -11.35 28.46
C PRO A 73 -0.67 -11.18 27.12
N LYS A 74 0.46 -10.47 27.12
CA LYS A 74 1.37 -10.44 25.97
C LYS A 74 2.12 -11.77 25.88
N LEU A 75 1.91 -12.52 24.81
CA LEU A 75 2.69 -13.72 24.54
C LEU A 75 4.14 -13.34 24.25
N ALA A 76 5.07 -13.91 25.03
CA ALA A 76 6.50 -13.72 24.81
C ALA A 76 6.97 -14.45 23.53
N PRO A 77 8.16 -14.13 23.01
CA PRO A 77 8.69 -14.76 21.80
C PRO A 77 8.67 -16.30 21.85
N VAL A 78 8.26 -16.93 20.76
CA VAL A 78 8.39 -18.37 20.57
C VAL A 78 9.88 -18.71 20.46
N LEU A 79 10.34 -19.65 21.28
CA LEU A 79 11.75 -20.05 21.38
C LEU A 79 12.05 -21.35 20.62
N ASP A 80 11.05 -21.99 20.02
CA ASP A 80 11.27 -23.08 19.07
C ASP A 80 12.29 -22.64 18.00
N LYS A 81 13.33 -23.45 17.80
CA LYS A 81 14.44 -23.13 16.87
C LYS A 81 15.12 -21.78 17.16
N VAL A 82 15.24 -21.34 18.41
CA VAL A 82 15.91 -20.06 18.73
C VAL A 82 17.40 -20.09 18.43
N GLY A 83 18.05 -21.24 18.60
CA GLY A 83 19.46 -21.45 18.26
C GLY A 83 19.77 -21.11 16.80
N SER A 84 18.83 -21.32 15.88
CA SER A 84 19.04 -21.00 14.45
C SER A 84 18.75 -19.54 14.10
N ARG A 85 18.26 -18.76 15.07
CA ARG A 85 17.76 -17.39 14.88
C ARG A 85 18.56 -16.34 15.63
N VAL A 86 19.23 -16.71 16.71
CA VAL A 86 19.94 -15.78 17.59
C VAL A 86 21.33 -16.33 17.91
N GLN A 87 22.34 -15.48 17.85
CA GLN A 87 23.71 -15.84 18.20
C GLN A 87 23.81 -16.27 19.69
N PRO A 88 24.42 -17.42 20.02
CA PRO A 88 24.53 -17.91 21.40
C PRO A 88 25.22 -16.93 22.35
N GLU A 89 26.22 -16.21 21.89
CA GLU A 89 26.95 -15.21 22.67
C GLU A 89 26.03 -14.06 23.10
N TYR A 90 25.13 -13.64 22.21
CA TYR A 90 24.09 -12.67 22.55
C TYR A 90 23.06 -13.25 23.52
N LEU A 91 22.63 -14.52 23.35
CA LEU A 91 21.70 -15.16 24.28
C LEU A 91 22.28 -15.17 25.70
N GLN A 92 23.55 -15.56 25.85
CA GLN A 92 24.22 -15.60 27.13
C GLN A 92 24.27 -14.21 27.78
N ALA A 93 24.77 -13.22 27.05
CA ALA A 93 24.88 -11.86 27.53
C ALA A 93 23.51 -11.24 27.88
N PHE A 94 22.48 -11.53 27.07
CA PHE A 94 21.13 -11.03 27.30
C PHE A 94 20.46 -11.71 28.51
N LEU A 95 20.70 -12.99 28.75
CA LEU A 95 20.20 -13.68 29.95
C LEU A 95 20.92 -13.23 31.23
N GLU A 96 22.18 -12.82 31.11
CA GLU A 96 22.94 -12.27 32.23
C GLU A 96 22.43 -10.89 32.64
N ASN A 97 22.18 -9.98 31.68
CA ASN A 97 21.59 -8.68 31.99
C ASN A 97 20.71 -8.18 30.83
N PRO A 98 19.39 -8.49 30.84
CA PRO A 98 18.50 -8.14 29.75
C PRO A 98 18.42 -6.64 29.49
N HIS A 99 18.41 -5.84 30.55
CA HIS A 99 18.21 -4.39 30.49
C HIS A 99 19.48 -3.64 30.05
N GLU A 100 20.65 -4.14 30.41
CA GLU A 100 21.93 -3.61 29.91
C GLU A 100 22.16 -4.00 28.44
N LYS A 101 21.94 -5.28 28.08
CA LYS A 101 22.19 -5.75 26.70
C LYS A 101 21.13 -5.33 25.71
N LYS A 102 19.90 -5.12 26.16
CA LYS A 102 18.85 -4.48 25.36
C LYS A 102 18.09 -3.47 26.23
N PRO A 103 18.53 -2.21 26.25
CA PRO A 103 17.80 -1.14 26.93
C PRO A 103 16.34 -1.09 26.48
N GLY A 104 15.42 -0.89 27.42
CA GLY A 104 13.98 -0.91 27.18
C GLY A 104 13.35 -2.30 27.02
N SER A 105 14.08 -3.39 27.27
CA SER A 105 13.54 -4.76 27.25
C SER A 105 12.37 -4.93 28.22
N THR A 106 11.32 -5.64 27.79
CA THR A 106 10.24 -6.07 28.70
C THR A 106 10.52 -7.44 29.34
N MET A 107 11.64 -8.09 29.00
CA MET A 107 12.08 -9.32 29.65
C MET A 107 12.78 -8.93 30.96
N PRO A 108 12.32 -9.44 32.12
CA PRO A 108 12.96 -9.15 33.39
C PRO A 108 14.24 -9.95 33.58
N GLU A 109 15.06 -9.51 34.52
CA GLU A 109 16.17 -10.29 35.06
C GLU A 109 15.60 -11.37 36.01
N LEU A 110 15.68 -12.63 35.61
CA LEU A 110 15.11 -13.75 36.38
C LEU A 110 15.99 -14.20 37.56
N PHE A 111 17.28 -13.81 37.56
CA PHE A 111 18.29 -14.32 38.49
C PHE A 111 18.86 -13.25 39.43
N ALA A 112 18.18 -12.12 39.57
CA ALA A 112 18.65 -11.00 40.40
C ALA A 112 18.88 -11.38 41.88
N GLY A 113 18.16 -12.39 42.39
CA GLY A 113 18.31 -12.89 43.75
C GLY A 113 19.34 -14.01 43.96
N LEU A 114 20.06 -14.44 42.90
CA LEU A 114 21.13 -15.46 43.01
C LEU A 114 22.50 -14.83 43.23
N SER A 115 23.45 -15.59 43.77
CA SER A 115 24.85 -15.14 43.81
C SER A 115 25.42 -14.99 42.38
N PRO A 116 26.46 -14.16 42.17
CA PRO A 116 27.06 -13.98 40.84
C PRO A 116 27.50 -15.30 40.18
N GLN A 117 28.02 -16.25 40.96
CA GLN A 117 28.46 -17.54 40.45
C GLN A 117 27.27 -18.44 40.06
N GLU A 118 26.25 -18.56 40.91
CA GLU A 118 25.04 -19.33 40.60
C GLU A 118 24.31 -18.77 39.37
N LYS A 119 24.23 -17.44 39.26
CA LYS A 119 23.69 -16.74 38.10
C LYS A 119 24.45 -17.11 36.83
N LYS A 120 25.79 -17.04 36.86
CA LYS A 120 26.65 -17.39 35.72
C LYS A 120 26.46 -18.83 35.27
N GLU A 121 26.37 -19.78 36.21
CA GLU A 121 26.14 -21.19 35.91
C GLU A 121 24.74 -21.44 35.32
N ALA A 122 23.71 -20.79 35.87
CA ALA A 122 22.33 -20.90 35.38
C ALA A 122 22.20 -20.33 33.95
N VAL A 123 22.78 -19.15 33.72
CA VAL A 123 22.81 -18.49 32.39
C VAL A 123 23.56 -19.35 31.37
N LEU A 124 24.70 -19.92 31.75
CA LEU A 124 25.48 -20.80 30.86
C LEU A 124 24.67 -22.04 30.45
N ALA A 125 24.08 -22.75 31.43
CA ALA A 125 23.26 -23.92 31.17
C ALA A 125 22.06 -23.61 30.26
N LEU A 126 21.34 -22.51 30.53
CA LEU A 126 20.24 -22.03 29.68
C LEU A 126 20.71 -21.69 28.26
N THR A 127 21.88 -21.07 28.11
CA THR A 127 22.44 -20.73 26.80
C THR A 127 22.68 -21.99 25.97
N HIS A 128 23.32 -23.02 26.53
CA HIS A 128 23.52 -24.29 25.83
C HIS A 128 22.20 -24.95 25.44
N TYR A 129 21.20 -24.93 26.32
CA TYR A 129 19.87 -25.45 26.01
C TYR A 129 19.20 -24.70 24.85
N LEU A 130 19.18 -23.37 24.89
CA LEU A 130 18.56 -22.55 23.84
C LEU A 130 19.32 -22.64 22.51
N ALA A 131 20.65 -22.66 22.54
CA ALA A 131 21.50 -22.84 21.36
C ALA A 131 21.31 -24.22 20.71
N SER A 132 20.95 -25.25 21.48
CA SER A 132 20.62 -26.57 20.93
C SER A 132 19.29 -26.61 20.16
N GLN A 133 18.46 -25.57 20.26
CA GLN A 133 17.16 -25.52 19.58
C GLN A 133 17.31 -25.13 18.11
N GLY A 134 17.21 -26.11 17.19
CA GLY A 134 17.09 -25.88 15.74
C GLY A 134 18.41 -25.76 14.95
N GLY A 135 19.57 -25.85 15.61
CA GLY A 135 20.90 -25.75 15.00
C GLY A 135 21.47 -24.32 15.00
N PRO A 136 22.73 -24.11 14.61
CA PRO A 136 23.38 -22.80 14.65
C PRO A 136 22.79 -21.82 13.62
N PRO A 137 22.89 -20.49 13.84
CA PRO A 137 22.44 -19.50 12.86
C PRO A 137 23.25 -19.60 11.57
N VAL A 138 22.58 -19.54 10.43
CA VAL A 138 23.26 -19.49 9.13
C VAL A 138 23.84 -18.09 8.93
N ASN A 139 25.15 -18.02 8.75
CA ASN A 139 25.84 -16.77 8.45
C ASN A 139 25.97 -16.61 6.93
N SER A 140 25.23 -15.65 6.38
CA SER A 140 25.30 -15.28 4.96
C SER A 140 25.85 -13.85 4.85
N PRO A 141 26.64 -13.55 3.80
CA PRO A 141 27.12 -12.19 3.56
C PRO A 141 25.96 -11.20 3.40
N ILE A 142 26.18 -9.97 3.88
CA ILE A 142 25.24 -8.86 3.70
C ILE A 142 25.26 -8.40 2.24
N GLU A 143 24.10 -8.03 1.69
CA GLU A 143 23.99 -7.49 0.34
C GLU A 143 24.29 -5.97 0.31
N VAL A 144 25.58 -5.63 0.30
CA VAL A 144 26.08 -4.25 0.41
C VAL A 144 25.45 -3.29 -0.60
N LYS A 145 25.26 -3.74 -1.85
CA LYS A 145 24.59 -2.98 -2.91
C LYS A 145 23.13 -2.59 -2.60
N GLN A 146 22.50 -3.23 -1.62
CA GLN A 146 21.12 -2.97 -1.21
C GLN A 146 21.01 -2.05 0.01
N ILE A 147 22.12 -1.62 0.62
CA ILE A 147 22.09 -0.76 1.83
C ILE A 147 21.35 0.55 1.55
N ALA A 148 21.64 1.24 0.44
CA ALA A 148 20.98 2.48 0.07
C ALA A 148 19.46 2.27 -0.14
N THR A 149 19.09 1.25 -0.89
CA THR A 149 17.69 0.85 -1.07
C THR A 149 17.01 0.52 0.27
N GLY A 150 17.72 -0.18 1.17
CA GLY A 150 17.27 -0.49 2.52
C GLY A 150 17.03 0.73 3.38
N ARG A 151 17.91 1.74 3.32
CA ARG A 151 17.74 3.04 4.01
C ARG A 151 16.48 3.75 3.52
N THR A 152 16.29 3.83 2.20
CA THR A 152 15.09 4.43 1.59
C THR A 152 13.81 3.69 2.00
N LEU A 153 13.81 2.36 1.93
CA LEU A 153 12.66 1.54 2.32
C LEU A 153 12.35 1.65 3.81
N PHE A 154 13.37 1.71 4.67
CA PHE A 154 13.19 1.90 6.12
C PHE A 154 12.51 3.24 6.42
N ALA A 155 12.90 4.31 5.70
CA ALA A 155 12.27 5.61 5.83
C ALA A 155 10.84 5.64 5.29
N GLN A 156 10.60 5.04 4.13
CA GLN A 156 9.33 5.13 3.41
C GLN A 156 8.25 4.15 3.90
N SER A 157 8.63 2.97 4.40
CA SER A 157 7.65 1.91 4.71
C SER A 157 6.89 2.16 6.02
N GLY A 158 7.41 3.02 6.90
CA GLY A 158 6.85 3.32 8.21
C GLY A 158 7.70 2.86 9.40
N CYS A 159 8.91 2.35 9.19
CA CYS A 159 9.78 1.90 10.29
C CYS A 159 10.15 3.07 11.24
N LEU A 160 10.31 4.29 10.68
CA LEU A 160 10.59 5.51 11.42
C LEU A 160 9.44 6.02 12.30
N ALA A 161 8.24 5.42 12.21
CA ALA A 161 7.17 5.71 13.15
C ALA A 161 7.46 5.15 14.56
N CYS A 162 8.37 4.16 14.68
CA CYS A 162 8.70 3.52 15.95
C CYS A 162 10.22 3.39 16.21
N HIS A 163 11.04 3.35 15.17
CA HIS A 163 12.50 3.15 15.28
C HIS A 163 13.26 4.41 14.88
N ASN A 164 14.47 4.57 15.43
CA ASN A 164 15.40 5.62 15.01
C ASN A 164 16.12 5.21 13.70
N PRO A 165 16.51 6.18 12.86
CA PRO A 165 17.43 5.92 11.75
C PRO A 165 18.82 5.53 12.27
N ARG A 166 19.61 4.87 11.43
CA ARG A 166 20.99 4.45 11.69
C ARG A 166 21.98 5.10 10.73
N ASP A 167 23.16 5.46 11.24
CA ASP A 167 24.32 5.93 10.50
C ASP A 167 25.06 4.78 9.79
N ALA A 168 26.11 5.12 9.02
CA ALA A 168 26.94 4.14 8.30
C ALA A 168 27.72 3.18 9.21
N ALA A 169 27.97 3.56 10.47
CA ALA A 169 28.56 2.67 11.48
C ALA A 169 27.52 1.72 12.09
N GLY A 170 26.26 1.81 11.65
CA GLY A 170 25.16 1.04 12.19
C GLY A 170 24.76 1.50 13.59
N LYS A 171 25.05 2.73 14.02
CA LYS A 171 24.55 3.29 15.29
C LYS A 171 23.30 4.12 15.04
N GLU A 172 22.40 4.22 16.01
CA GLU A 172 21.22 5.09 15.89
C GLU A 172 21.68 6.56 15.82
N SER A 173 21.34 7.25 14.73
CA SER A 173 21.85 8.60 14.43
C SER A 173 21.04 9.71 15.07
N GLN A 174 19.83 9.41 15.56
CA GLN A 174 18.94 10.38 16.19
C GLN A 174 18.29 9.77 17.44
N LYS A 175 18.07 10.59 18.47
CA LYS A 175 17.30 10.23 19.66
C LYS A 175 15.92 10.86 19.61
N ILE A 176 14.96 10.15 19.01
CA ILE A 176 13.56 10.59 19.00
C ILE A 176 12.86 10.03 20.25
N PRO A 177 12.18 10.87 21.07
CA PRO A 177 11.38 10.38 22.19
C PRO A 177 10.40 9.28 21.80
N GLY A 178 10.15 8.34 22.71
CA GLY A 178 9.23 7.21 22.47
C GLY A 178 9.73 6.16 21.47
N SER A 179 10.93 6.31 20.88
CA SER A 179 11.53 5.30 20.00
C SER A 179 11.81 3.99 20.72
N VAL A 180 11.60 2.88 20.02
CA VAL A 180 12.01 1.55 20.46
C VAL A 180 13.47 1.32 20.02
N PRO A 181 14.43 1.29 20.95
CA PRO A 181 15.84 1.13 20.60
C PRO A 181 16.10 -0.26 20.01
N LEU A 182 16.84 -0.29 18.91
CA LEU A 182 17.22 -1.52 18.23
C LEU A 182 18.47 -2.15 18.88
N GLY A 183 19.43 -1.31 19.29
CA GLY A 183 20.76 -1.75 19.75
C GLY A 183 21.62 -2.30 18.60
N PRO A 184 22.79 -2.90 18.90
CA PRO A 184 23.67 -3.52 17.91
C PRO A 184 23.06 -4.85 17.42
N LEU A 185 22.33 -4.80 16.30
CA LEU A 185 21.59 -5.95 15.78
C LEU A 185 22.52 -7.04 15.23
N GLU A 186 23.70 -6.64 14.77
CA GLU A 186 24.79 -7.47 14.27
C GLU A 186 25.34 -8.45 15.31
N ASN A 187 25.19 -8.13 16.61
CA ASN A 187 25.56 -9.05 17.67
C ASN A 187 24.49 -10.12 17.89
N LYS A 188 23.24 -9.84 17.51
CA LYS A 188 22.08 -10.70 17.80
C LYS A 188 21.73 -11.61 16.63
N TYR A 189 21.69 -11.04 15.42
CA TYR A 189 21.17 -11.68 14.24
C TYR A 189 22.25 -11.82 13.18
N THR A 190 22.21 -12.91 12.42
CA THR A 190 22.82 -13.00 11.10
C THR A 190 21.92 -12.34 10.06
N PHE A 191 22.46 -12.04 8.87
CA PHE A 191 21.67 -11.53 7.75
C PHE A 191 20.42 -12.37 7.46
N THR A 192 20.59 -13.68 7.30
CA THR A 192 19.50 -14.63 7.04
C THR A 192 18.43 -14.59 8.14
N SER A 193 18.85 -14.64 9.41
CA SER A 193 17.90 -14.66 10.53
C SER A 193 17.13 -13.34 10.70
N LEU A 194 17.78 -12.19 10.47
CA LEU A 194 17.10 -10.89 10.51
C LEU A 194 16.13 -10.75 9.33
N SER A 195 16.53 -11.14 8.12
CA SER A 195 15.64 -11.15 6.95
C SER A 195 14.40 -11.99 7.23
N SER A 196 14.55 -13.24 7.70
CA SER A 196 13.39 -14.08 8.02
C SER A 196 12.50 -13.47 9.11
N PHE A 197 13.08 -12.81 10.12
CA PHE A 197 12.30 -12.12 11.15
C PHE A 197 11.49 -10.94 10.59
N LEU A 198 12.10 -10.11 9.73
CA LEU A 198 11.44 -8.95 9.13
C LEU A 198 10.32 -9.35 8.16
N GLU A 199 10.45 -10.50 7.49
CA GLU A 199 9.44 -11.04 6.59
C GLU A 199 8.16 -11.44 7.33
N ASN A 200 8.29 -12.07 8.51
CA ASN A 200 7.15 -12.46 9.33
C ASN A 200 7.44 -12.37 10.85
N PRO A 201 7.41 -11.16 11.44
CA PRO A 201 7.74 -10.98 12.85
C PRO A 201 6.81 -11.75 13.80
N HIS A 202 5.53 -11.90 13.45
CA HIS A 202 4.53 -12.55 14.30
C HIS A 202 4.70 -14.06 14.43
N GLN A 203 5.42 -14.71 13.50
CA GLN A 203 5.79 -16.11 13.66
C GLN A 203 6.70 -16.31 14.88
N VAL A 204 7.58 -15.34 15.15
CA VAL A 204 8.48 -15.35 16.30
C VAL A 204 7.86 -14.66 17.51
N ARG A 205 7.06 -13.60 17.29
CA ARG A 205 6.46 -12.78 18.35
C ARG A 205 4.95 -12.68 18.11
N PRO A 206 4.16 -13.68 18.53
CA PRO A 206 2.72 -13.72 18.24
C PRO A 206 1.97 -12.47 18.70
N SER A 207 2.30 -11.92 19.88
CA SER A 207 1.78 -10.65 20.41
C SER A 207 2.76 -9.48 20.22
N GLY A 208 3.66 -9.60 19.24
CA GLY A 208 4.68 -8.60 18.97
C GLY A 208 4.10 -7.32 18.38
N ARG A 209 4.54 -6.17 18.89
CA ARG A 209 4.20 -4.86 18.30
C ARG A 209 4.86 -4.61 16.95
N MET A 210 5.97 -5.29 16.66
CA MET A 210 6.67 -5.16 15.39
C MET A 210 5.84 -5.86 14.31
N PRO A 211 5.21 -5.14 13.39
CA PRO A 211 4.32 -5.74 12.43
C PRO A 211 5.06 -6.09 11.13
N ALA A 212 4.42 -6.87 10.26
CA ALA A 212 4.92 -7.08 8.90
C ALA A 212 4.56 -5.85 8.04
N VAL A 213 5.57 -5.15 7.51
CA VAL A 213 5.38 -3.87 6.77
C VAL A 213 5.97 -3.92 5.35
N LEU A 214 6.97 -4.77 5.16
CA LEU A 214 7.67 -4.93 3.88
C LEU A 214 6.85 -5.84 2.97
N LYS A 215 6.87 -5.53 1.67
CA LYS A 215 5.98 -6.15 0.67
C LYS A 215 6.41 -7.56 0.30
N ASP A 216 7.72 -7.78 0.22
CA ASP A 216 8.29 -9.03 -0.25
C ASP A 216 9.70 -9.27 0.34
N ASN A 217 10.28 -10.41 -0.05
CA ASN A 217 11.61 -10.84 0.40
C ASN A 217 12.73 -9.90 -0.08
N LYS A 218 12.57 -9.21 -1.21
CA LYS A 218 13.59 -8.27 -1.72
C LYS A 218 13.68 -7.04 -0.83
N GLU A 219 12.54 -6.43 -0.51
CA GLU A 219 12.51 -5.30 0.42
C GLU A 219 13.04 -5.71 1.80
N THR A 220 12.67 -6.90 2.25
CA THR A 220 13.15 -7.48 3.51
C THR A 220 14.67 -7.60 3.58
N LYS A 221 15.29 -8.15 2.53
CA LYS A 221 16.76 -8.27 2.44
C LYS A 221 17.45 -6.92 2.33
N ALA A 222 16.88 -5.96 1.60
CA ALA A 222 17.43 -4.61 1.52
C ALA A 222 17.42 -3.92 2.88
N VAL A 223 16.29 -3.95 3.60
CA VAL A 223 16.20 -3.38 4.96
C VAL A 223 17.11 -4.12 5.95
N ALA A 224 17.21 -5.45 5.88
CA ALA A 224 18.15 -6.20 6.70
C ALA A 224 19.61 -5.81 6.41
N SER A 225 19.96 -5.54 5.16
CA SER A 225 21.30 -5.08 4.77
C SER A 225 21.62 -3.72 5.38
N TYR A 226 20.67 -2.78 5.32
CA TYR A 226 20.79 -1.47 5.98
C TYR A 226 20.93 -1.61 7.50
N LEU A 227 20.10 -2.43 8.14
CA LEU A 227 20.12 -2.59 9.59
C LEU A 227 21.40 -3.27 10.12
N LEU A 228 22.07 -4.08 9.30
CA LEU A 228 23.29 -4.80 9.65
C LEU A 228 24.57 -4.19 9.05
N GLN A 229 24.49 -2.98 8.47
CA GLN A 229 25.63 -2.35 7.77
C GLN A 229 26.89 -2.15 8.63
N GLY A 230 26.75 -2.15 9.97
CA GLY A 230 27.86 -2.06 10.92
C GLY A 230 28.53 -3.39 11.27
N ALA A 231 28.07 -4.54 10.75
CA ALA A 231 28.62 -5.85 11.08
C ALA A 231 30.07 -6.02 10.58
N LYS A 232 30.95 -6.57 11.42
CA LYS A 232 32.32 -6.95 11.02
C LYS A 232 32.25 -8.00 9.90
N GLY A 233 32.89 -7.72 8.76
CA GLY A 233 32.83 -8.61 7.59
C GLY A 233 31.67 -8.31 6.63
N ALA A 234 30.81 -7.31 6.92
CA ALA A 234 30.22 -6.56 5.83
C ALA A 234 31.41 -6.02 5.03
N LEU A 235 31.63 -6.53 3.82
CA LEU A 235 32.55 -5.91 2.88
C LEU A 235 31.99 -4.51 2.64
N GLN A 236 32.32 -3.54 3.51
CA GLN A 236 32.18 -2.14 3.21
C GLN A 236 32.88 -2.00 1.87
N ALA A 237 32.11 -1.84 0.80
CA ALA A 237 32.69 -1.60 -0.50
C ALA A 237 33.47 -0.30 -0.34
N LYS A 238 34.80 -0.41 -0.16
CA LYS A 238 35.78 0.67 -0.14
C LYS A 238 35.86 1.24 -1.57
N ALA A 239 34.72 1.63 -2.13
CA ALA A 239 34.54 1.88 -3.56
C ALA A 239 34.91 3.31 -3.93
N LEU A 240 34.75 4.27 -3.02
CA LEU A 240 35.09 5.67 -3.23
C LEU A 240 36.08 6.13 -2.16
N LYS A 241 37.26 6.58 -2.58
CA LYS A 241 38.15 7.39 -1.74
C LYS A 241 37.59 8.80 -1.65
N PHE A 242 37.62 9.40 -0.47
CA PHE A 242 37.29 10.81 -0.32
C PHE A 242 38.42 11.59 0.34
N LYS A 243 38.48 12.88 0.02
CA LYS A 243 39.27 13.89 0.72
C LYS A 243 38.35 15.07 1.06
N SER A 244 38.43 15.54 2.29
CA SER A 244 37.72 16.71 2.80
C SER A 244 38.68 17.87 2.99
N PHE A 245 38.20 19.06 2.70
CA PHE A 245 38.92 20.31 2.74
C PHE A 245 38.08 21.38 3.41
N GLU A 246 38.77 22.36 3.98
CA GLU A 246 38.16 23.48 4.68
C GLU A 246 38.64 24.78 4.08
N GLY A 247 37.70 25.70 3.85
CA GLY A 247 37.98 26.98 3.22
C GLY A 247 36.71 27.65 2.72
N THR A 248 36.83 28.91 2.32
CA THR A 248 35.72 29.67 1.76
C THR A 248 35.94 29.77 0.27
N TRP A 249 34.92 29.38 -0.49
CA TRP A 249 34.97 29.35 -1.94
C TRP A 249 33.65 29.82 -2.53
N ASP A 250 33.72 30.47 -3.69
CA ASP A 250 32.59 30.78 -4.55
C ASP A 250 32.52 29.83 -5.77
N LYS A 251 33.56 29.00 -5.95
CA LYS A 251 33.71 27.96 -6.98
C LYS A 251 34.54 26.80 -6.45
N LEU A 252 34.38 25.63 -7.07
CA LEU A 252 35.06 24.41 -6.68
C LEU A 252 36.59 24.61 -6.64
N PRO A 253 37.25 24.32 -5.51
CA PRO A 253 38.67 24.60 -5.37
C PRO A 253 39.56 23.69 -6.21
N ASP A 254 40.76 24.17 -6.50
CA ASP A 254 41.83 23.33 -7.03
C ASP A 254 42.38 22.42 -5.92
N PHE A 255 41.77 21.23 -5.79
CA PHE A 255 42.13 20.22 -4.79
C PHE A 255 43.60 19.79 -4.82
N ALA A 256 44.31 19.97 -5.93
CA ALA A 256 45.73 19.62 -6.02
C ALA A 256 46.62 20.60 -5.23
N LYS A 257 46.15 21.83 -4.99
CA LYS A 257 46.86 22.87 -4.22
C LYS A 257 46.49 22.87 -2.74
N LEU A 258 45.56 22.02 -2.32
CA LEU A 258 45.04 22.00 -0.96
C LEU A 258 45.52 20.77 -0.19
N LYS A 259 45.73 20.95 1.12
CA LYS A 259 45.98 19.84 2.05
C LYS A 259 44.63 19.38 2.63
N PRO A 260 44.27 18.08 2.53
CA PRO A 260 43.02 17.61 3.09
C PRO A 260 43.07 17.64 4.62
N VAL A 261 41.96 18.03 5.25
CA VAL A 261 41.76 17.97 6.71
C VAL A 261 41.30 16.60 7.17
N ASN A 262 40.63 15.85 6.29
CA ASN A 262 40.21 14.47 6.51
C ASN A 262 40.27 13.69 5.20
N GLN A 263 40.51 12.38 5.25
CA GLN A 263 40.49 11.51 4.09
C GLN A 263 40.16 10.08 4.50
N GLY A 264 39.51 9.33 3.62
CA GLY A 264 39.10 7.97 3.92
C GLY A 264 38.38 7.31 2.75
N PHE A 265 37.49 6.37 3.08
CA PHE A 265 36.63 5.70 2.13
C PHE A 265 35.16 5.98 2.48
N SER A 266 34.33 6.07 1.44
CA SER A 266 32.89 6.29 1.55
C SER A 266 32.15 5.25 0.70
N PRO A 267 30.98 4.75 1.14
CA PRO A 267 30.13 3.86 0.35
C PRO A 267 29.39 4.60 -0.79
N GLY A 268 29.40 5.93 -0.78
CA GLY A 268 28.73 6.79 -1.76
C GLY A 268 29.29 8.20 -1.82
N PHE A 269 28.66 9.07 -2.60
CA PHE A 269 29.01 10.49 -2.67
C PHE A 269 28.35 11.26 -1.51
N ASP A 270 28.76 10.95 -0.27
CA ASP A 270 28.11 11.40 0.96
C ASP A 270 28.76 12.66 1.52
N VAL A 271 28.01 13.76 1.56
CA VAL A 271 28.49 15.07 2.06
C VAL A 271 28.77 15.06 3.57
N GLU A 272 28.23 14.11 4.33
CA GLU A 272 28.56 13.91 5.75
C GLU A 272 30.04 13.56 5.97
N ALA A 273 30.77 13.19 4.92
CA ALA A 273 32.21 13.01 4.95
C ALA A 273 33.00 14.32 5.16
N ALA A 274 32.35 15.49 5.00
CA ALA A 274 32.94 16.78 5.25
C ALA A 274 33.23 16.97 6.74
N SER A 275 34.26 17.74 7.07
CA SER A 275 34.63 18.01 8.47
C SER A 275 33.69 19.00 9.15
N ARG A 276 32.92 19.76 8.37
CA ARG A 276 31.90 20.71 8.81
C ARG A 276 30.91 20.98 7.67
N GLU A 277 29.73 21.47 8.04
CA GLU A 277 28.64 21.71 7.10
C GLU A 277 28.94 22.86 6.13
N ASN A 278 29.39 24.02 6.63
CA ASN A 278 29.70 25.20 5.82
C ASN A 278 31.21 25.39 5.63
N ASN A 279 31.61 26.08 4.57
CA ASN A 279 33.02 26.38 4.25
C ASN A 279 33.85 25.08 4.16
N SER A 280 33.33 24.10 3.44
CA SER A 280 33.92 22.78 3.26
C SER A 280 33.81 22.32 1.80
N ALA A 281 34.74 21.46 1.40
CA ALA A 281 34.75 20.85 0.08
C ALA A 281 35.14 19.38 0.16
N LEU A 282 34.59 18.58 -0.74
CA LEU A 282 34.84 17.14 -0.84
C LEU A 282 35.30 16.78 -2.24
N ARG A 283 36.27 15.88 -2.31
CA ARG A 283 36.68 15.22 -3.55
C ARG A 283 36.56 13.71 -3.39
N PHE A 284 35.65 13.11 -4.13
CA PHE A 284 35.48 11.67 -4.26
C PHE A 284 36.21 11.13 -5.48
N GLU A 285 36.76 9.93 -5.37
CA GLU A 285 37.42 9.21 -6.45
C GLU A 285 37.15 7.70 -6.33
N GLY A 286 36.72 7.08 -7.43
CA GLY A 286 36.57 5.63 -7.50
C GLY A 286 36.45 5.12 -8.92
N TRP A 287 35.98 3.88 -9.05
CA TRP A 287 35.86 3.19 -10.33
C TRP A 287 34.49 2.54 -10.42
N PHE A 288 33.91 2.47 -11.62
CA PHE A 288 32.65 1.76 -11.86
C PHE A 288 32.75 0.95 -13.16
N LYS A 289 31.97 -0.12 -13.30
CA LYS A 289 32.03 -1.03 -14.46
C LYS A 289 30.72 -1.05 -15.22
N LEU A 290 30.79 -0.80 -16.53
CA LEU A 290 29.64 -0.81 -17.42
C LEU A 290 29.50 -2.16 -18.15
N PRO A 291 28.29 -2.76 -18.18
CA PRO A 291 28.08 -4.08 -18.77
C PRO A 291 28.06 -4.08 -20.30
N ALA A 292 27.87 -2.92 -20.93
CA ALA A 292 27.82 -2.74 -22.37
C ALA A 292 28.36 -1.36 -22.76
N ALA A 293 28.81 -1.20 -24.00
CA ALA A 293 29.13 0.10 -24.57
C ALA A 293 27.85 0.81 -25.00
N GLY A 294 27.85 2.14 -24.97
CA GLY A 294 26.79 2.99 -25.52
C GLY A 294 26.65 4.34 -24.82
N THR A 295 25.56 5.04 -25.11
CA THR A 295 25.22 6.31 -24.50
C THR A 295 24.71 6.12 -23.06
N TYR A 296 25.37 6.78 -22.12
CA TYR A 296 24.96 6.87 -20.71
C TYR A 296 24.71 8.33 -20.34
N THR A 297 23.62 8.58 -19.62
CA THR A 297 23.25 9.91 -19.12
C THR A 297 23.58 10.00 -17.64
N PHE A 298 24.34 11.01 -17.26
CA PHE A 298 24.67 11.31 -15.87
C PHE A 298 23.84 12.49 -15.38
N HIS A 299 23.45 12.45 -14.10
CA HIS A 299 22.78 13.54 -13.40
C HIS A 299 23.61 13.92 -12.17
N LEU A 300 23.99 15.17 -12.06
CA LEU A 300 24.73 15.72 -10.91
C LEU A 300 23.91 16.87 -10.31
N GLY A 301 23.55 16.75 -9.03
CA GLY A 301 22.83 17.80 -8.33
C GLY A 301 23.48 18.15 -7.00
N SER A 302 23.50 19.44 -6.65
CA SER A 302 24.09 19.95 -5.42
C SER A 302 23.53 21.33 -5.07
N ASP A 303 23.52 21.69 -3.78
CA ASP A 303 23.17 23.04 -3.30
C ASP A 303 24.14 24.06 -3.88
N ASP A 304 25.39 24.06 -3.46
CA ASP A 304 26.49 24.82 -4.07
C ASP A 304 27.21 24.01 -5.17
N GLY A 305 28.40 24.44 -5.57
CA GLY A 305 29.03 23.98 -6.79
C GLY A 305 29.57 22.55 -6.74
N SER A 306 29.37 21.82 -7.84
CA SER A 306 29.92 20.48 -8.05
C SER A 306 30.36 20.22 -9.50
N LYS A 307 31.29 19.28 -9.67
CA LYS A 307 31.80 18.83 -10.97
C LYS A 307 31.96 17.32 -11.01
N LEU A 308 31.65 16.72 -12.15
CA LEU A 308 31.79 15.28 -12.42
C LEU A 308 32.77 15.04 -13.57
N TRP A 309 33.77 14.20 -13.32
CA TRP A 309 34.70 13.71 -14.33
C TRP A 309 34.58 12.20 -14.50
N ILE A 310 34.61 11.75 -15.75
CA ILE A 310 34.67 10.33 -16.12
C ILE A 310 35.93 10.13 -16.97
N ASP A 311 36.78 9.18 -16.60
CA ASP A 311 38.07 8.90 -17.25
C ASP A 311 38.93 10.18 -17.45
N GLY A 312 38.93 11.05 -16.44
CA GLY A 312 39.64 12.33 -16.45
C GLY A 312 39.02 13.43 -17.31
N LYS A 313 37.95 13.15 -18.06
CA LYS A 313 37.23 14.15 -18.87
C LYS A 313 36.10 14.77 -18.06
N LEU A 314 36.02 16.10 -18.04
CA LEU A 314 34.92 16.83 -17.39
C LEU A 314 33.61 16.56 -18.14
N VAL A 315 32.68 15.87 -17.48
CA VAL A 315 31.37 15.52 -18.05
C VAL A 315 30.35 16.58 -17.68
N ILE A 316 30.17 16.86 -16.39
CA ILE A 316 29.23 17.87 -15.89
C ILE A 316 29.98 18.94 -15.10
N ASP A 317 29.65 20.20 -15.40
CA ASP A 317 30.06 21.38 -14.66
C ASP A 317 28.79 22.03 -14.07
N ASN A 318 28.61 21.91 -12.77
CA ASN A 318 27.53 22.49 -11.98
C ASN A 318 28.14 23.40 -10.90
N ASP A 319 29.15 24.19 -11.26
CA ASP A 319 29.96 24.97 -10.33
C ASP A 319 29.38 26.38 -10.07
N GLY A 320 29.71 26.95 -8.89
CA GLY A 320 29.21 28.24 -8.42
C GLY A 320 28.39 28.14 -7.13
N VAL A 321 28.04 29.29 -6.55
CA VAL A 321 27.12 29.37 -5.39
C VAL A 321 25.69 29.47 -5.91
N HIS A 322 24.85 28.54 -5.52
CA HIS A 322 23.44 28.49 -5.92
C HIS A 322 22.62 27.66 -4.92
N PRO A 323 21.28 27.64 -5.01
CA PRO A 323 20.47 26.62 -4.35
C PRO A 323 20.54 25.28 -5.09
N HIS A 324 20.02 24.21 -4.46
CA HIS A 324 20.03 22.88 -5.06
C HIS A 324 19.47 22.85 -6.49
N GLN A 325 20.36 22.56 -7.44
CA GLN A 325 20.01 22.37 -8.84
C GLN A 325 20.69 21.12 -9.38
N SER A 326 20.12 20.55 -10.45
CA SER A 326 20.63 19.34 -11.10
C SER A 326 20.94 19.59 -12.57
N VAL A 327 22.16 19.24 -12.99
CA VAL A 327 22.61 19.28 -14.38
C VAL A 327 22.71 17.85 -14.92
N THR A 328 22.32 17.66 -16.17
CA THR A 328 22.29 16.35 -16.83
C THR A 328 23.10 16.37 -18.11
N LYS A 329 23.88 15.32 -18.38
CA LYS A 329 24.66 15.20 -19.63
C LYS A 329 24.87 13.75 -20.05
N SER A 330 24.74 13.50 -21.34
CA SER A 330 24.97 12.19 -21.96
C SER A 330 26.37 12.09 -22.55
N VAL A 331 27.01 10.94 -22.38
CA VAL A 331 28.34 10.60 -22.92
C VAL A 331 28.36 9.18 -23.48
N GLU A 332 29.15 8.96 -24.53
CA GLU A 332 29.44 7.63 -25.05
C GLU A 332 30.56 6.99 -24.22
N LEU A 333 30.28 5.81 -23.65
CA LEU A 333 31.24 5.04 -22.86
C LEU A 333 31.38 3.63 -23.44
N PHE A 334 32.59 3.07 -23.36
CA PHE A 334 32.84 1.70 -23.78
C PHE A 334 32.40 0.70 -22.72
N LYS A 335 32.33 -0.59 -23.08
CA LYS A 335 32.09 -1.65 -22.10
C LYS A 335 33.35 -1.84 -21.27
N GLY A 336 33.29 -1.64 -19.96
CA GLY A 336 34.46 -1.87 -19.10
C GLY A 336 34.48 -1.00 -17.87
N GLU A 337 35.64 -0.91 -17.23
CA GLU A 337 35.87 -0.04 -16.08
C GLU A 337 36.09 1.41 -16.52
N HIS A 338 35.55 2.33 -15.72
CA HIS A 338 35.69 3.77 -15.87
C HIS A 338 36.06 4.40 -14.54
N GLN A 339 36.94 5.38 -14.57
CA GLN A 339 37.25 6.19 -13.40
C GLN A 339 36.15 7.25 -13.22
N VAL A 340 35.71 7.46 -11.98
CA VAL A 340 34.85 8.58 -11.60
C VAL A 340 35.53 9.45 -10.57
N VAL A 341 35.48 10.78 -10.79
CA VAL A 341 35.84 11.79 -9.80
C VAL A 341 34.68 12.76 -9.66
N VAL A 342 34.32 13.08 -8.43
CA VAL A 342 33.30 14.09 -8.12
C VAL A 342 33.88 15.07 -7.11
N GLY A 343 33.79 16.36 -7.41
CA GLY A 343 34.09 17.42 -6.48
C GLY A 343 32.82 18.17 -6.12
N VAL A 344 32.67 18.55 -4.86
CA VAL A 344 31.61 19.46 -4.37
C VAL A 344 32.18 20.42 -3.33
N PHE A 345 31.63 21.63 -3.23
CA PHE A 345 31.87 22.52 -2.09
C PHE A 345 30.54 23.07 -1.54
N ASN A 346 30.54 23.50 -0.28
CA ASN A 346 29.48 24.27 0.34
C ASN A 346 30.07 25.54 0.96
N GLY A 347 29.70 26.70 0.42
CA GLY A 347 30.05 28.02 0.93
C GLY A 347 29.19 28.39 2.14
N GLY A 348 27.91 27.99 2.15
CA GLY A 348 27.03 28.13 3.29
C GLY A 348 25.57 27.81 2.99
N GLY A 349 24.86 27.15 3.91
CA GLY A 349 23.48 26.72 3.70
C GLY A 349 23.34 25.22 3.77
N GLU A 350 22.41 24.65 3.00
CA GLU A 350 22.12 23.22 3.01
C GLU A 350 23.22 22.45 2.24
N PHE A 351 23.97 21.56 2.88
CA PHE A 351 24.94 20.77 2.14
C PHE A 351 24.27 19.54 1.50
N SER A 352 24.19 19.49 0.17
CA SER A 352 23.62 18.34 -0.55
C SER A 352 24.42 17.96 -1.81
N LEU A 353 24.43 16.66 -2.14
CA LEU A 353 25.01 16.10 -3.36
C LEU A 353 24.23 14.84 -3.81
N ASN A 354 23.88 14.77 -5.09
CA ASN A 354 23.35 13.58 -5.73
C ASN A 354 24.10 13.29 -7.05
N VAL A 355 24.42 12.03 -7.29
CA VAL A 355 25.14 11.56 -8.49
C VAL A 355 24.49 10.29 -9.01
N GLU A 356 23.87 10.37 -10.18
CA GLU A 356 23.08 9.30 -10.78
C GLU A 356 23.48 9.03 -12.23
N ILE A 357 23.15 7.84 -12.71
CA ILE A 357 23.41 7.36 -14.06
C ILE A 357 22.19 6.60 -14.59
N GLU A 358 21.90 6.75 -15.88
CA GLU A 358 20.93 5.96 -16.64
C GLU A 358 21.48 5.59 -18.03
N GLY A 359 20.90 4.58 -18.67
CA GLY A 359 21.26 4.18 -20.03
C GLY A 359 20.21 3.28 -20.68
N LYS A 360 20.38 2.95 -21.97
CA LYS A 360 19.37 2.20 -22.76
C LYS A 360 18.94 0.85 -22.16
N ARG A 361 19.75 0.23 -21.30
CA ARG A 361 19.46 -1.02 -20.57
C ARG A 361 19.72 -0.90 -19.06
N MET A 362 19.68 0.32 -18.52
CA MET A 362 19.99 0.62 -17.14
C MET A 362 19.04 1.71 -16.66
N ASP A 363 18.10 1.35 -15.79
CA ASP A 363 17.23 2.33 -15.13
C ASP A 363 18.08 3.33 -14.34
N ARG A 364 17.58 4.57 -14.25
CA ARG A 364 18.19 5.63 -13.45
C ARG A 364 18.44 5.17 -12.02
N GLN A 365 19.69 5.26 -11.59
CA GLN A 365 20.13 4.82 -10.28
C GLN A 365 21.33 5.65 -9.78
N ALA A 366 21.60 5.60 -8.49
CA ALA A 366 22.79 6.23 -7.92
C ALA A 366 24.07 5.60 -8.51
N LEU A 367 25.00 6.44 -8.98
CA LEU A 367 26.25 5.98 -9.59
C LEU A 367 27.12 5.19 -8.59
N SER A 368 27.03 5.54 -7.30
CA SER A 368 27.70 4.81 -6.22
C SER A 368 27.35 3.31 -6.17
N GLY A 369 26.16 2.93 -6.64
CA GLY A 369 25.73 1.53 -6.72
C GLY A 369 26.49 0.70 -7.76
N LEU A 370 27.18 1.36 -8.71
CA LEU A 370 28.04 0.73 -9.71
C LEU A 370 29.53 0.79 -9.34
N CYS A 371 29.89 1.52 -8.28
CA CYS A 371 31.27 1.73 -7.91
C CYS A 371 31.88 0.49 -7.26
N GLN A 372 33.13 0.20 -7.61
CA GLN A 372 33.95 -0.91 -7.11
C GLN A 372 35.41 -0.47 -6.92
N PRO A 373 36.20 -1.14 -6.06
CA PRO A 373 37.65 -0.93 -6.03
C PRO A 373 38.27 -1.29 -7.38
N GLY A 374 39.05 -0.40 -8.00
CA GLY A 374 39.62 -0.64 -9.34
C GLY A 374 40.65 -1.78 -9.33
N GLU A 375 40.68 -2.60 -10.40
CA GLU A 375 41.50 -3.83 -10.49
C GLU A 375 43.00 -3.60 -10.23
N LYS A 376 43.57 -2.43 -10.61
CA LYS A 376 44.98 -2.07 -10.32
C LYS A 376 45.27 -1.62 -8.87
N SER A 377 44.23 -1.31 -8.09
CA SER A 377 44.35 -0.86 -6.69
C SER A 377 44.11 -1.97 -5.66
N ALA A 378 43.58 -3.11 -6.11
CA ALA A 378 43.40 -4.31 -5.29
C ALA A 378 44.74 -4.97 -4.93
N GLU A 379 45.75 -4.91 -5.81
CA GLU A 379 47.08 -5.47 -5.55
C GLU A 379 47.93 -4.64 -4.56
N ALA A 380 47.68 -3.33 -4.46
CA ALA A 380 48.47 -2.41 -3.61
C ALA A 380 47.88 -2.15 -2.21
N SER A 381 46.68 -2.69 -1.92
CA SER A 381 46.03 -2.56 -0.60
C SER A 381 45.88 -3.90 0.14
N ALA A 382 46.36 -4.99 -0.47
CA ALA A 382 46.61 -6.24 0.20
C ALA A 382 47.97 -6.17 0.93
N GLU A 383 48.02 -5.44 2.04
CA GLU A 383 48.94 -5.92 3.08
C GLU A 383 48.46 -7.33 3.44
N PRO A 384 49.35 -8.34 3.42
CA PRO A 384 48.95 -9.70 3.74
C PRO A 384 48.48 -9.69 5.19
N ILE A 385 47.17 -9.90 5.39
CA ILE A 385 46.62 -10.24 6.69
C ILE A 385 47.30 -11.54 7.10
N LYS A 386 48.42 -11.42 7.83
CA LYS A 386 49.03 -12.51 8.59
C LYS A 386 48.22 -12.71 9.86
N GLU A 387 46.93 -12.94 9.71
CA GLU A 387 46.20 -13.76 10.67
C GLU A 387 45.78 -14.98 9.89
N LYS A 388 46.46 -16.10 10.18
CA LYS A 388 45.94 -17.42 9.84
C LYS A 388 44.47 -17.41 10.19
N GLU A 389 43.62 -17.60 9.18
CA GLU A 389 42.23 -17.98 9.35
C GLU A 389 42.21 -19.23 10.23
N LYS A 390 42.15 -19.03 11.55
CA LYS A 390 41.48 -19.98 12.41
C LYS A 390 40.03 -19.86 12.00
N ALA A 391 39.52 -20.85 11.27
CA ALA A 391 38.11 -21.12 11.24
C ALA A 391 37.60 -20.99 12.69
N VAL A 392 36.71 -20.02 12.94
CA VAL A 392 36.09 -19.88 14.25
C VAL A 392 35.32 -21.18 14.47
N GLU A 393 35.78 -22.01 15.41
CA GLU A 393 35.00 -23.15 15.89
C GLU A 393 33.65 -22.59 16.35
N GLY A 394 32.59 -22.84 15.57
CA GLY A 394 31.25 -22.36 15.91
C GLY A 394 30.82 -22.88 17.27
N TYR A 395 30.07 -22.06 18.02
CA TYR A 395 29.51 -22.41 19.33
C TYR A 395 28.87 -23.81 19.29
N ARG A 396 29.42 -24.75 20.07
CA ARG A 396 28.94 -26.13 20.16
C ARG A 396 28.15 -26.32 21.46
N PRO A 397 26.84 -26.59 21.41
CA PRO A 397 26.06 -26.91 22.60
C PRO A 397 26.63 -28.13 23.34
N ASP A 398 26.87 -27.98 24.64
CA ASP A 398 27.22 -29.08 25.53
C ASP A 398 25.95 -29.80 25.98
N ALA A 399 25.92 -31.12 25.82
CA ALA A 399 24.71 -31.91 26.07
C ALA A 399 24.32 -31.96 27.56
N GLN A 400 25.30 -31.99 28.48
CA GLN A 400 25.03 -32.03 29.92
C GLN A 400 24.51 -30.68 30.40
N LEU A 401 25.13 -29.59 29.95
CA LEU A 401 24.66 -28.23 30.25
C LEU A 401 23.30 -27.95 29.61
N ALA A 402 23.03 -28.47 28.41
CA ALA A 402 21.73 -28.35 27.77
C ALA A 402 20.62 -29.07 28.56
N GLU A 403 20.87 -30.26 29.11
CA GLU A 403 19.88 -30.94 29.95
C GLU A 403 19.66 -30.21 31.29
N LYS A 404 20.72 -29.67 31.90
CA LYS A 404 20.59 -28.78 33.08
C LYS A 404 19.78 -27.52 32.74
N GLY A 405 20.07 -26.89 31.60
CA GLY A 405 19.36 -25.71 31.11
C GLY A 405 17.88 -25.97 30.83
N LYS A 406 17.55 -27.16 30.32
CA LYS A 406 16.16 -27.59 30.10
C LYS A 406 15.36 -27.68 31.41
N ALA A 407 15.94 -28.27 32.45
CA ALA A 407 15.31 -28.31 33.77
C ALA A 407 15.11 -26.88 34.33
N LEU A 408 16.16 -26.04 34.21
CA LEU A 408 16.12 -24.64 34.64
C LEU A 408 15.06 -23.81 33.90
N PHE A 409 14.85 -24.05 32.60
CA PHE A 409 13.88 -23.29 31.80
C PHE A 409 12.45 -23.35 32.36
N ALA A 410 12.04 -24.49 32.91
CA ALA A 410 10.75 -24.65 33.56
C ALA A 410 10.74 -24.03 34.97
N SER A 411 11.78 -24.32 35.78
CA SER A 411 11.82 -23.94 37.19
C SER A 411 12.15 -22.47 37.44
N ALA A 412 12.84 -21.80 36.51
CA ALA A 412 13.18 -20.38 36.57
C ALA A 412 12.04 -19.48 36.05
N GLY A 413 10.97 -20.05 35.52
CA GLY A 413 9.81 -19.30 35.02
C GLY A 413 9.89 -18.87 33.57
N CYS A 414 10.93 -19.26 32.80
CA CYS A 414 10.99 -18.94 31.37
C CYS A 414 9.77 -19.50 30.62
N ALA A 415 9.36 -20.73 30.93
CA ALA A 415 8.20 -21.40 30.35
C ALA A 415 6.83 -20.83 30.78
N ASN A 416 6.77 -19.95 31.78
CA ASN A 416 5.53 -19.22 32.11
C ASN A 416 5.19 -18.19 31.01
N CYS A 417 6.20 -17.61 30.37
CA CYS A 417 6.05 -16.58 29.35
C CYS A 417 6.30 -17.11 27.93
N HIS A 418 7.39 -17.87 27.75
CA HIS A 418 7.86 -18.32 26.45
C HIS A 418 7.28 -19.68 26.07
N SER A 419 6.89 -19.81 24.80
CA SER A 419 6.57 -21.11 24.21
C SER A 419 7.85 -21.77 23.69
N LEU A 420 8.07 -23.02 24.08
CA LEU A 420 9.11 -23.90 23.57
C LEU A 420 8.60 -25.34 23.63
N THR A 421 8.80 -26.10 22.56
CA THR A 421 8.43 -27.51 22.49
C THR A 421 9.64 -28.43 22.62
N ASN A 422 9.44 -29.58 23.24
CA ASN A 422 10.40 -30.67 23.31
C ASN A 422 9.68 -31.98 22.92
N GLY A 423 10.09 -32.62 21.83
CA GLY A 423 9.41 -33.80 21.30
C GLY A 423 7.91 -33.56 21.05
N ASN A 424 7.56 -32.40 20.47
CA ASN A 424 6.19 -31.93 20.22
C ASN A 424 5.33 -31.63 21.47
N LYS A 425 5.89 -31.70 22.68
CA LYS A 425 5.20 -31.28 23.92
C LYS A 425 5.68 -29.91 24.37
N LYS A 426 4.76 -29.00 24.71
CA LYS A 426 5.10 -27.68 25.25
C LYS A 426 5.71 -27.83 26.65
N VAL A 427 6.82 -27.15 26.91
CA VAL A 427 7.38 -27.06 28.26
C VAL A 427 6.47 -26.19 29.13
N VAL A 428 6.12 -26.68 30.32
CA VAL A 428 5.20 -26.00 31.24
C VAL A 428 5.99 -25.34 32.37
N GLY A 429 5.74 -24.06 32.61
CA GLY A 429 6.34 -23.32 33.72
C GLY A 429 5.78 -23.76 35.08
N THR A 430 6.63 -23.78 36.10
CA THR A 430 6.25 -24.19 37.46
C THR A 430 6.15 -23.04 38.45
N VAL A 431 6.51 -21.82 38.04
CA VAL A 431 6.48 -20.64 38.92
C VAL A 431 5.05 -20.14 39.07
N LYS A 432 4.63 -19.86 40.32
CA LYS A 432 3.32 -19.28 40.65
C LYS A 432 3.50 -18.14 41.64
N GLY A 433 2.83 -17.03 41.38
CA GLY A 433 2.68 -15.91 42.31
C GLY A 433 1.33 -15.92 43.01
N PRO A 434 1.08 -15.01 43.96
CA PRO A 434 -0.27 -14.76 44.48
C PRO A 434 -1.22 -14.38 43.32
N ALA A 435 -2.51 -14.68 43.47
CA ALA A 435 -3.53 -14.22 42.53
C ALA A 435 -3.43 -12.70 42.28
N LEU A 436 -3.81 -12.23 41.10
CA LEU A 436 -3.59 -10.84 40.66
C LEU A 436 -4.07 -9.79 41.69
N LEU A 437 -5.27 -9.96 42.23
CA LEU A 437 -5.86 -9.05 43.23
C LEU A 437 -5.19 -9.10 44.61
N LYS A 438 -4.34 -10.11 44.86
CA LYS A 438 -3.56 -10.25 46.10
C LYS A 438 -2.15 -9.67 45.97
N MET A 439 -1.77 -9.14 44.80
CA MET A 439 -0.51 -8.41 44.62
C MET A 439 -0.52 -7.12 45.45
N ARG A 440 0.60 -6.81 46.10
CA ARG A 440 0.74 -5.63 46.96
C ARG A 440 1.79 -4.67 46.38
N PRO A 441 1.50 -3.36 46.27
CA PRO A 441 2.51 -2.36 45.96
C PRO A 441 3.70 -2.44 46.93
N GLY A 442 4.93 -2.27 46.43
CA GLY A 442 6.14 -2.33 47.25
C GLY A 442 6.64 -3.74 47.61
N GLN A 443 5.99 -4.81 47.14
CA GLN A 443 6.43 -6.20 47.38
C GLN A 443 6.71 -6.94 46.06
N GLY A 444 7.59 -7.95 46.11
CA GLY A 444 7.96 -8.77 44.95
C GLY A 444 8.51 -7.90 43.81
N CYS A 445 8.01 -8.10 42.59
CA CYS A 445 8.40 -7.32 41.41
C CYS A 445 8.00 -5.83 41.49
N LEU A 446 7.14 -5.43 42.43
CA LEU A 446 6.71 -4.05 42.65
C LEU A 446 7.50 -3.35 43.77
N ALA A 447 8.47 -4.04 44.39
CA ALA A 447 9.41 -3.42 45.32
C ALA A 447 10.42 -2.53 44.56
N GLU A 448 11.06 -1.60 45.27
CA GLU A 448 12.16 -0.81 44.70
C GLU A 448 13.37 -1.69 44.37
N LYS A 449 13.63 -2.71 45.21
CA LYS A 449 14.64 -3.74 45.00
C LYS A 449 14.00 -5.11 45.19
N PRO A 450 13.61 -5.79 44.10
CA PRO A 450 13.07 -7.15 44.19
C PRO A 450 14.07 -8.10 44.87
N LEU A 451 13.58 -8.96 45.77
CA LEU A 451 14.39 -9.92 46.52
C LEU A 451 13.91 -11.36 46.30
N GLY A 452 14.80 -12.32 46.52
CA GLY A 452 14.49 -13.75 46.45
C GLY A 452 14.21 -14.21 45.01
N LYS A 453 13.09 -14.92 44.80
CA LYS A 453 12.72 -15.51 43.51
C LYS A 453 11.92 -14.57 42.59
N ALA A 454 11.69 -13.33 43.00
CA ALA A 454 10.94 -12.37 42.18
C ALA A 454 11.83 -11.87 41.03
N PRO A 455 11.35 -11.91 39.77
CA PRO A 455 12.05 -11.28 38.65
C PRO A 455 12.21 -9.76 38.84
N ASP A 456 13.34 -9.22 38.41
CA ASP A 456 13.56 -7.78 38.39
C ASP A 456 13.25 -7.20 37.00
N PHE A 457 12.14 -6.46 36.94
CA PHE A 457 11.74 -5.73 35.73
C PHE A 457 12.46 -4.38 35.60
N SER A 458 13.18 -3.93 36.62
CA SER A 458 13.80 -2.59 36.70
C SER A 458 12.78 -1.47 36.49
N LEU A 459 11.56 -1.64 37.04
CA LEU A 459 10.49 -0.65 36.95
C LEU A 459 10.92 0.67 37.59
N ASP A 460 10.50 1.79 36.99
CA ASP A 460 10.63 3.09 37.66
C ASP A 460 9.45 3.37 38.61
N ASP A 461 9.54 4.48 39.34
CA ASP A 461 8.50 4.91 40.28
C ASP A 461 7.16 5.16 39.59
N GLN A 462 7.18 5.71 38.38
CA GLN A 462 5.95 6.08 37.68
C GLN A 462 5.21 4.84 37.17
N GLN A 463 5.93 3.84 36.68
CA GLN A 463 5.43 2.53 36.29
C GLN A 463 4.88 1.78 37.49
N ARG A 464 5.62 1.74 38.62
CA ARG A 464 5.14 1.15 39.88
C ARG A 464 3.83 1.79 40.35
N LYS A 465 3.77 3.12 40.40
CA LYS A 465 2.56 3.89 40.78
C LYS A 465 1.38 3.59 39.85
N SER A 466 1.63 3.53 38.54
CA SER A 466 0.59 3.24 37.55
C SER A 466 0.04 1.82 37.69
N ILE A 467 0.91 0.84 37.91
CA ILE A 467 0.50 -0.55 38.18
C ILE A 467 -0.28 -0.64 39.49
N ALA A 468 0.19 0.02 40.55
CA ALA A 468 -0.51 0.05 41.84
C ALA A 468 -1.93 0.63 41.71
N SER A 469 -2.09 1.73 40.97
CA SER A 469 -3.40 2.33 40.69
C SER A 469 -4.30 1.38 39.89
N ALA A 470 -3.76 0.68 38.90
CA ALA A 470 -4.52 -0.31 38.14
C ALA A 470 -4.98 -1.50 39.02
N LEU A 471 -4.12 -2.02 39.89
CA LEU A 471 -4.48 -3.08 40.83
C LEU A 471 -5.58 -2.63 41.80
N GLN A 472 -5.52 -1.40 42.30
CA GLN A 472 -6.56 -0.83 43.16
C GLN A 472 -7.92 -0.74 42.43
N LYS A 473 -7.92 -0.27 41.16
CA LYS A 473 -9.13 -0.23 40.33
C LYS A 473 -9.69 -1.62 40.04
N LEU A 474 -8.83 -2.62 39.83
CA LEU A 474 -9.24 -4.00 39.63
C LEU A 474 -9.84 -4.61 40.92
N ALA A 475 -9.33 -4.22 42.09
CA ALA A 475 -9.84 -4.68 43.38
C ALA A 475 -11.21 -4.09 43.72
N SER A 476 -11.55 -2.90 43.21
CA SER A 476 -12.86 -2.24 43.44
C SER A 476 -14.01 -2.80 42.57
N ASN A 477 -13.91 -4.05 42.08
CA ASN A 477 -14.89 -4.73 41.23
C ASN A 477 -15.27 -3.96 39.93
N PRO A 478 -14.33 -3.86 38.97
CA PRO A 478 -14.59 -3.12 37.74
C PRO A 478 -15.62 -3.83 36.86
N ALA A 479 -16.51 -3.05 36.23
CA ALA A 479 -17.33 -3.54 35.13
C ALA A 479 -16.45 -4.03 33.97
N MET A 480 -16.97 -4.97 33.17
CA MET A 480 -16.30 -5.38 31.93
C MET A 480 -16.06 -4.17 31.02
N PRO A 481 -14.90 -4.09 30.34
CA PRO A 481 -14.57 -2.95 29.51
C PRO A 481 -15.53 -2.85 28.33
N SER A 482 -16.00 -1.64 28.05
CA SER A 482 -16.81 -1.35 26.84
C SER A 482 -16.01 -1.62 25.57
N ALA A 483 -16.70 -1.75 24.43
CA ALA A 483 -16.05 -1.94 23.13
C ALA A 483 -14.99 -0.85 22.85
N SER A 484 -15.29 0.40 23.19
CA SER A 484 -14.36 1.53 23.02
C SER A 484 -13.13 1.41 23.92
N GLN A 485 -13.30 0.97 25.17
CA GLN A 485 -12.17 0.73 26.09
C GLN A 485 -11.26 -0.42 25.59
N GLN A 486 -11.85 -1.50 25.05
CA GLN A 486 -11.09 -2.62 24.48
C GLN A 486 -10.32 -2.22 23.22
N VAL A 487 -10.96 -1.45 22.32
CA VAL A 487 -10.32 -0.86 21.14
C VAL A 487 -9.14 0.02 21.56
N ASN A 488 -9.36 0.93 22.52
CA ASN A 488 -8.32 1.83 23.01
C ASN A 488 -7.14 1.07 23.62
N HIS A 489 -7.41 0.05 24.46
CA HIS A 489 -6.35 -0.79 25.03
C HIS A 489 -5.50 -1.47 23.95
N THR A 490 -6.14 -1.97 22.89
CA THR A 490 -5.43 -2.59 21.76
C THR A 490 -4.62 -1.55 20.96
N PHE A 491 -5.17 -0.35 20.72
CA PHE A 491 -4.47 0.72 20.02
C PHE A 491 -3.23 1.20 20.78
N LEU A 492 -3.31 1.27 22.11
CA LEU A 492 -2.16 1.53 22.97
C LEU A 492 -1.15 0.37 22.91
N SER A 493 -1.61 -0.87 23.07
CA SER A 493 -0.74 -2.05 23.14
C SER A 493 0.01 -2.29 21.83
N LEU A 494 -0.64 -2.13 20.66
CA LEU A 494 -0.02 -2.28 19.34
C LEU A 494 0.60 -0.99 18.80
N ASN A 495 0.56 0.10 19.57
CA ASN A 495 1.08 1.42 19.19
C ASN A 495 0.43 2.01 17.92
N CYS A 496 -0.84 1.70 17.64
CA CYS A 496 -1.59 2.26 16.51
C CYS A 496 -1.59 3.81 16.54
N TYR A 497 -1.54 4.37 17.75
CA TYR A 497 -1.50 5.81 17.95
C TYR A 497 -0.23 6.49 17.42
N ALA A 498 0.87 5.75 17.17
CA ALA A 498 2.08 6.30 16.55
C ALA A 498 1.84 6.91 15.16
N CYS A 499 0.85 6.39 14.45
CA CYS A 499 0.48 6.84 13.10
C CYS A 499 -0.89 7.51 13.08
N HIS A 500 -1.83 7.00 13.87
CA HIS A 500 -3.24 7.38 13.78
C HIS A 500 -3.68 8.19 14.98
N GLN A 501 -4.49 9.23 14.74
CA GLN A 501 -5.26 9.87 15.80
C GLN A 501 -6.65 9.24 15.89
N ARG A 502 -7.16 9.04 17.10
CA ARG A 502 -8.57 8.72 17.35
C ARG A 502 -9.05 9.45 18.62
N ASP A 503 -10.18 10.14 18.49
CA ASP A 503 -10.89 10.82 19.56
C ASP A 503 -9.99 11.80 20.32
N LYS A 504 -9.15 12.51 19.54
CA LYS A 504 -8.09 13.44 19.98
C LYS A 504 -6.91 12.79 20.72
N VAL A 505 -6.83 11.46 20.75
CA VAL A 505 -5.70 10.70 21.29
C VAL A 505 -4.79 10.23 20.14
N GLY A 506 -3.48 10.35 20.32
CA GLY A 506 -2.47 9.87 19.38
C GLY A 506 -2.22 10.78 18.17
N GLY A 507 -1.81 10.19 17.05
CA GLY A 507 -1.35 10.90 15.84
C GLY A 507 0.17 10.79 15.65
N ALA A 508 0.68 11.17 14.49
CA ALA A 508 2.13 11.28 14.29
C ALA A 508 2.69 12.42 15.16
N GLU A 509 3.74 12.14 15.94
CA GLU A 509 4.43 13.15 16.75
C GLU A 509 5.14 14.17 15.85
N GLU A 510 5.23 15.42 16.29
CA GLU A 510 5.87 16.51 15.53
C GLU A 510 7.31 16.16 15.12
N SER A 511 8.07 15.55 16.05
CA SER A 511 9.43 15.05 15.84
C SER A 511 9.55 13.93 14.80
N ARG A 512 8.43 13.34 14.37
CA ARG A 512 8.37 12.28 13.35
C ARG A 512 7.65 12.70 12.09
N LEU A 513 6.99 13.87 12.09
CA LEU A 513 6.19 14.30 10.94
C LEU A 513 7.03 14.32 9.67
N SER A 514 8.28 14.80 9.71
CA SER A 514 9.17 14.85 8.53
C SER A 514 9.44 13.49 7.86
N PHE A 515 9.25 12.37 8.56
CA PHE A 515 9.44 11.02 8.00
C PHE A 515 8.21 10.48 7.26
N PHE A 516 7.06 11.13 7.41
CA PHE A 516 5.87 10.80 6.64
C PHE A 516 5.93 11.52 5.29
N LEU A 517 6.21 10.74 4.24
CA LEU A 517 6.49 11.22 2.89
C LEU A 517 5.35 10.87 1.91
N SER A 518 5.23 11.67 0.84
CA SER A 518 4.25 11.51 -0.24
C SER A 518 4.92 11.72 -1.61
N ASN A 519 4.42 11.08 -2.66
CA ASN A 519 4.80 11.41 -4.04
C ASN A 519 3.96 12.55 -4.65
N GLN A 520 3.05 13.13 -3.87
CA GLN A 520 2.23 14.30 -4.17
C GLN A 520 2.33 15.31 -3.02
N PRO A 521 3.41 16.12 -2.97
CA PRO A 521 3.62 17.10 -1.92
C PRO A 521 2.52 18.18 -1.85
N GLU A 522 1.85 18.46 -2.96
CA GLU A 522 0.74 19.42 -3.06
C GLU A 522 -0.46 19.06 -2.17
N MET A 523 -0.60 17.79 -1.80
CA MET A 523 -1.63 17.35 -0.86
C MET A 523 -1.32 17.72 0.60
N GLY A 524 -0.09 18.14 0.92
CA GLY A 524 0.36 18.44 2.27
C GLY A 524 0.21 17.24 3.21
N ASP A 525 -0.17 17.51 4.46
CA ASP A 525 -0.33 16.48 5.50
C ASP A 525 -1.38 15.43 5.12
N GLU A 526 -2.39 15.79 4.32
CA GLU A 526 -3.39 14.83 3.85
C GLU A 526 -2.82 13.75 2.90
N GLY A 527 -1.73 14.09 2.21
CA GLY A 527 -1.03 13.19 1.29
C GLY A 527 -0.06 12.25 1.99
N ARG A 528 0.53 12.69 3.10
CA ARG A 528 1.69 12.03 3.70
C ARG A 528 1.42 11.38 5.06
N VAL A 529 0.50 11.93 5.86
CA VAL A 529 0.21 11.43 7.22
C VAL A 529 -0.97 10.44 7.20
N PRO A 530 -0.85 9.26 7.87
CA PRO A 530 -1.94 8.29 7.97
C PRO A 530 -3.25 8.91 8.50
N PRO A 531 -4.41 8.43 8.03
CA PRO A 531 -5.70 9.05 8.32
C PRO A 531 -6.09 8.95 9.80
N HIS A 532 -6.95 9.84 10.26
CA HIS A 532 -7.61 9.71 11.56
C HIS A 532 -8.57 8.52 11.56
N LEU A 533 -8.75 7.90 12.73
CA LEU A 533 -9.57 6.72 12.93
C LEU A 533 -10.83 6.98 13.77
N THR A 534 -11.14 8.23 14.12
CA THR A 534 -12.45 8.59 14.71
C THR A 534 -13.57 8.25 13.72
N GLY A 535 -14.61 7.55 14.21
CA GLY A 535 -15.75 7.15 13.39
C GLY A 535 -15.44 6.10 12.32
N VAL A 536 -14.26 5.45 12.37
CA VAL A 536 -13.85 4.51 11.33
C VAL A 536 -14.76 3.28 11.23
N GLY A 537 -15.36 2.83 12.34
CA GLY A 537 -16.33 1.73 12.36
C GLY A 537 -17.67 2.08 11.71
N ALA A 538 -18.06 3.36 11.73
CA ALA A 538 -19.18 3.89 10.96
C ALA A 538 -18.82 4.04 9.47
N LYS A 539 -17.55 4.32 9.17
CA LYS A 539 -17.09 4.63 7.82
C LYS A 539 -16.86 3.41 6.94
N LEU A 540 -16.12 2.43 7.44
CA LEU A 540 -15.59 1.34 6.63
C LEU A 540 -16.46 0.08 6.74
N ASN A 541 -16.62 -0.65 5.64
CA ASN A 541 -17.23 -1.97 5.65
C ASN A 541 -16.41 -2.93 6.52
N GLU A 542 -17.08 -3.84 7.23
CA GLU A 542 -16.41 -4.78 8.15
C GLU A 542 -15.42 -5.70 7.41
N ALA A 543 -15.79 -6.16 6.21
CA ALA A 543 -14.91 -6.96 5.35
C ALA A 543 -13.63 -6.18 4.99
N TRP A 544 -13.76 -4.88 4.69
CA TRP A 544 -12.62 -4.01 4.39
C TRP A 544 -11.76 -3.75 5.62
N LEU A 545 -12.37 -3.45 6.77
CA LEU A 545 -11.65 -3.30 8.04
C LEU A 545 -10.84 -4.55 8.37
N LYS A 546 -11.45 -5.73 8.26
CA LYS A 546 -10.77 -7.00 8.47
C LYS A 546 -9.57 -7.15 7.54
N GLN A 547 -9.74 -6.88 6.25
CA GLN A 547 -8.65 -6.97 5.27
C GLN A 547 -7.50 -6.03 5.63
N VAL A 548 -7.80 -4.76 5.93
CA VAL A 548 -6.78 -3.75 6.22
C VAL A 548 -6.01 -4.06 7.51
N LEU A 549 -6.70 -4.51 8.56
CA LEU A 549 -6.07 -4.83 9.85
C LEU A 549 -5.24 -6.11 9.78
N ASP A 550 -5.77 -7.15 9.12
CA ASP A 550 -5.15 -8.48 9.07
C ASP A 550 -4.04 -8.58 8.02
N GLN A 551 -4.19 -7.92 6.86
CA GLN A 551 -3.26 -8.05 5.74
C GLN A 551 -2.44 -6.79 5.46
N GLY A 552 -2.74 -5.66 6.10
CA GLY A 552 -2.18 -4.37 5.72
C GLY A 552 -2.75 -3.88 4.38
N THR A 553 -2.44 -2.63 4.01
CA THR A 553 -2.87 -2.08 2.71
C THR A 553 -2.03 -0.89 2.27
N LYS A 554 -2.03 -0.62 0.95
CA LYS A 554 -1.59 0.64 0.34
C LYS A 554 -2.72 1.25 -0.51
N ALA A 555 -3.89 1.42 0.10
CA ALA A 555 -5.07 2.00 -0.56
C ALA A 555 -4.91 3.46 -1.01
N ARG A 556 -3.89 4.16 -0.51
CA ARG A 556 -3.53 5.53 -0.91
C ARG A 556 -2.26 5.46 -1.75
N PRO A 557 -2.35 5.53 -3.08
CA PRO A 557 -1.20 5.34 -3.96
C PRO A 557 -0.12 6.40 -3.74
N TYR A 558 -0.52 7.56 -3.21
CA TYR A 558 0.33 8.73 -3.01
C TYR A 558 1.16 8.72 -1.73
N MET A 559 0.76 7.93 -0.73
CA MET A 559 1.46 7.84 0.56
C MET A 559 2.55 6.77 0.49
N PHE A 560 3.76 7.08 0.99
CA PHE A 560 4.82 6.07 1.07
C PHE A 560 4.59 5.10 2.24
N THR A 561 4.22 5.63 3.40
CA THR A 561 3.90 4.84 4.60
C THR A 561 2.79 3.85 4.33
N ARG A 562 2.96 2.61 4.83
CA ARG A 562 2.02 1.51 4.62
C ARG A 562 1.27 1.21 5.90
N MET A 563 -0.01 0.83 5.78
CA MET A 563 -0.71 0.23 6.92
C MET A 563 -0.12 -1.16 7.14
N PRO A 564 0.46 -1.46 8.31
CA PRO A 564 1.17 -2.69 8.53
C PRO A 564 0.23 -3.85 8.91
N LYS A 565 0.71 -5.08 8.76
CA LYS A 565 0.00 -6.31 9.09
C LYS A 565 0.30 -6.76 10.52
N TYR A 566 -0.70 -6.72 11.39
CA TYR A 566 -0.62 -7.15 12.79
C TYR A 566 -1.04 -8.61 13.04
N GLY A 567 -1.63 -9.27 12.05
CA GLY A 567 -2.10 -10.65 12.13
C GLY A 567 -3.42 -10.80 12.87
N SER A 568 -4.32 -11.61 12.31
CA SER A 568 -5.70 -11.85 12.77
C SER A 568 -5.88 -12.02 14.28
N GLY A 569 -5.00 -12.77 14.96
CA GLY A 569 -5.08 -13.01 16.40
C GLY A 569 -4.94 -11.75 17.27
N ASN A 570 -4.33 -10.68 16.75
CA ASN A 570 -4.11 -9.43 17.47
C ASN A 570 -5.14 -8.34 17.15
N VAL A 571 -5.87 -8.43 16.03
CA VAL A 571 -6.68 -7.30 15.52
C VAL A 571 -8.09 -7.66 15.04
N ASN A 572 -8.46 -8.93 14.87
CA ASN A 572 -9.79 -9.25 14.35
C ASN A 572 -10.92 -8.77 15.28
N HIS A 573 -10.72 -8.76 16.60
CA HIS A 573 -11.71 -8.24 17.55
C HIS A 573 -11.99 -6.75 17.36
N LEU A 574 -11.03 -5.99 16.80
CA LEU A 574 -11.21 -4.57 16.49
C LEU A 574 -12.30 -4.33 15.45
N VAL A 575 -12.60 -5.27 14.55
CA VAL A 575 -13.63 -5.08 13.53
C VAL A 575 -14.99 -4.84 14.19
N LYS A 576 -15.40 -5.76 15.07
CA LYS A 576 -16.63 -5.63 15.85
C LYS A 576 -16.53 -4.51 16.87
N GLY A 577 -15.39 -4.38 17.55
CA GLY A 577 -15.18 -3.34 18.56
C GLY A 577 -15.32 -1.92 17.99
N LEU A 578 -14.76 -1.66 16.82
CA LEU A 578 -14.88 -0.37 16.13
C LEU A 578 -16.31 -0.12 15.65
N ALA A 579 -16.98 -1.12 15.06
CA ALA A 579 -18.38 -0.99 14.65
C ALA A 579 -19.32 -0.68 15.82
N GLN A 580 -19.08 -1.28 16.99
CA GLN A 580 -19.84 -0.99 18.22
C GLN A 580 -19.49 0.35 18.84
N SER A 581 -18.25 0.82 18.65
CA SER A 581 -17.80 2.11 19.18
C SER A 581 -18.24 3.30 18.32
N ASP A 582 -18.49 3.06 17.04
CA ASP A 582 -18.86 4.06 16.04
C ASP A 582 -20.23 3.71 15.42
N PRO A 583 -21.35 3.81 16.17
CA PRO A 583 -22.67 3.52 15.62
C PRO A 583 -23.02 4.53 14.52
N LEU A 584 -23.64 4.04 13.45
CA LEU A 584 -24.13 4.86 12.36
C LEU A 584 -25.60 4.52 12.09
N PRO A 585 -26.53 5.49 12.20
CA PRO A 585 -27.92 5.27 11.82
C PRO A 585 -28.06 5.04 10.31
N ALA A 586 -28.86 4.04 9.95
CA ALA A 586 -29.23 3.76 8.56
C ALA A 586 -29.89 4.99 7.91
N VAL A 587 -29.67 5.16 6.61
CA VAL A 587 -30.38 6.16 5.80
C VAL A 587 -31.62 5.54 5.18
N ASP A 588 -32.61 6.37 4.85
CA ASP A 588 -33.82 5.90 4.19
C ASP A 588 -33.51 5.35 2.78
N PRO A 589 -34.13 4.23 2.37
CA PRO A 589 -33.96 3.70 1.02
C PRO A 589 -34.39 4.72 -0.04
N ILE A 590 -33.53 4.94 -1.03
CA ILE A 590 -33.81 5.81 -2.17
C ILE A 590 -34.25 4.94 -3.35
N THR A 591 -35.39 5.30 -3.95
CA THR A 591 -35.93 4.64 -5.14
C THR A 591 -35.81 5.54 -6.37
N PHE A 592 -35.65 4.92 -7.54
CA PHE A 592 -35.56 5.60 -8.82
C PHE A 592 -36.77 5.27 -9.67
N ALA A 593 -37.30 6.26 -10.39
CA ALA A 593 -38.33 6.03 -11.40
C ALA A 593 -37.75 5.35 -12.66
N ASP A 594 -36.47 5.62 -12.95
CA ASP A 594 -35.74 5.09 -14.10
C ASP A 594 -35.11 3.71 -13.80
N PRO A 595 -34.94 2.85 -14.83
CA PRO A 595 -34.17 1.60 -14.71
C PRO A 595 -32.74 1.83 -14.24
N ALA A 596 -32.16 0.83 -13.56
CA ALA A 596 -30.80 0.91 -13.01
C ALA A 596 -29.74 1.29 -14.05
N SER A 597 -29.91 0.87 -15.30
CA SER A 597 -29.00 1.18 -16.41
C SER A 597 -28.97 2.69 -16.72
N LYS A 598 -30.14 3.32 -16.80
CA LYS A 598 -30.29 4.78 -16.98
C LYS A 598 -29.81 5.56 -15.75
N VAL A 599 -30.08 5.08 -14.54
CA VAL A 599 -29.54 5.67 -13.30
C VAL A 599 -28.01 5.71 -13.32
N ARG A 600 -27.36 4.61 -13.73
CA ARG A 600 -25.90 4.55 -13.85
C ARG A 600 -25.37 5.52 -14.91
N SER A 601 -26.04 5.67 -16.05
CA SER A 601 -25.67 6.63 -17.09
C SER A 601 -25.75 8.08 -16.58
N SER A 602 -26.85 8.45 -15.93
CA SER A 602 -27.01 9.78 -15.32
C SER A 602 -25.96 10.05 -14.23
N ALA A 603 -25.64 9.05 -13.42
CA ALA A 603 -24.61 9.16 -12.40
C ALA A 603 -23.18 9.24 -12.96
N ARG A 604 -22.89 8.52 -14.05
CA ARG A 604 -21.62 8.60 -14.77
C ARG A 604 -21.36 10.02 -15.28
N PHE A 605 -22.39 10.71 -15.79
CA PHE A 605 -22.30 12.12 -16.16
C PHE A 605 -21.88 12.99 -14.97
N LEU A 606 -22.51 12.81 -13.80
CA LEU A 606 -22.18 13.56 -12.58
C LEU A 606 -20.71 13.41 -12.17
N VAL A 607 -20.15 12.21 -12.30
CA VAL A 607 -18.75 11.90 -11.96
C VAL A 607 -17.74 12.52 -12.96
N GLY A 608 -18.16 12.75 -14.20
CA GLY A 608 -17.32 13.25 -15.31
C GLY A 608 -16.89 14.71 -15.19
N SER A 609 -16.00 15.13 -16.09
CA SER A 609 -15.34 16.45 -16.04
C SER A 609 -16.27 17.65 -16.28
N LYS A 610 -17.44 17.40 -16.88
CA LYS A 610 -18.46 18.41 -17.23
C LYS A 610 -19.53 18.63 -16.14
N ALA A 611 -19.52 17.85 -15.06
CA ALA A 611 -20.47 17.99 -13.95
C ALA A 611 -19.73 18.23 -12.62
N LEU A 612 -19.74 17.27 -11.68
CA LEU A 612 -19.07 17.43 -10.39
C LEU A 612 -17.55 17.29 -10.50
N GLY A 613 -17.03 16.74 -11.61
CA GLY A 613 -15.60 16.68 -11.87
C GLY A 613 -14.82 15.79 -10.91
N CYS A 614 -15.43 14.72 -10.37
CA CYS A 614 -14.78 13.82 -9.40
C CYS A 614 -13.46 13.25 -9.93
N ILE A 615 -13.39 12.96 -11.24
CA ILE A 615 -12.20 12.45 -11.94
C ILE A 615 -11.06 13.47 -12.06
N LYS A 616 -11.27 14.74 -11.69
CA LYS A 616 -10.19 15.73 -11.62
C LYS A 616 -9.23 15.44 -10.47
N CYS A 617 -9.74 14.86 -9.39
CA CYS A 617 -8.97 14.56 -8.18
C CYS A 617 -8.90 13.08 -7.84
N HIS A 618 -9.81 12.24 -8.35
CA HIS A 618 -9.80 10.82 -8.05
C HIS A 618 -9.40 10.00 -9.27
N THR A 619 -8.54 9.01 -9.03
CA THR A 619 -8.29 7.95 -10.01
C THR A 619 -9.54 7.13 -10.26
N PHE A 620 -9.63 6.46 -11.41
CA PHE A 620 -10.78 5.64 -11.76
C PHE A 620 -10.33 4.36 -12.46
N ASN A 621 -10.56 3.21 -11.82
CA ASN A 621 -10.17 1.90 -12.34
C ASN A 621 -8.68 1.85 -12.78
N ASN A 622 -7.79 2.30 -11.89
CA ASN A 622 -6.35 2.49 -12.12
C ASN A 622 -5.96 3.52 -13.20
N GLN A 623 -6.90 4.26 -13.77
CA GLN A 623 -6.59 5.39 -14.64
C GLN A 623 -6.29 6.64 -13.82
N LYS A 624 -5.29 7.39 -14.27
CA LYS A 624 -4.86 8.62 -13.61
C LYS A 624 -5.96 9.68 -13.67
N ALA A 625 -6.07 10.44 -12.59
CA ALA A 625 -6.92 11.64 -12.54
C ALA A 625 -6.30 12.77 -13.37
N GLU A 626 -7.08 13.79 -13.73
CA GLU A 626 -6.56 14.96 -14.46
C GLU A 626 -5.58 15.81 -13.61
N GLY A 627 -5.74 15.80 -12.28
CA GLY A 627 -4.96 16.56 -11.32
C GLY A 627 -4.39 15.68 -10.21
N ILE A 628 -4.84 15.89 -8.98
CA ILE A 628 -4.42 15.10 -7.80
C ILE A 628 -4.80 13.63 -8.02
N GLN A 629 -3.94 12.69 -7.67
CA GLN A 629 -4.21 11.25 -7.81
C GLN A 629 -4.76 10.67 -6.50
N ALA A 630 -5.93 11.15 -6.07
CA ALA A 630 -6.59 10.61 -4.88
C ALA A 630 -7.13 9.19 -5.12
N MET A 631 -7.70 8.61 -4.07
CA MET A 631 -8.15 7.21 -4.04
C MET A 631 -9.09 6.86 -5.20
N ASP A 632 -8.98 5.64 -5.70
CA ASP A 632 -9.78 5.14 -6.82
C ASP A 632 -11.28 5.10 -6.48
N LEU A 633 -12.10 5.77 -7.29
CA LEU A 633 -13.55 5.85 -7.10
C LEU A 633 -14.21 4.46 -7.13
N THR A 634 -13.73 3.55 -7.97
CA THR A 634 -14.35 2.22 -8.16
C THR A 634 -14.19 1.30 -6.94
N THR A 635 -13.29 1.66 -6.02
CA THR A 635 -13.10 0.94 -4.75
C THR A 635 -14.01 1.45 -3.62
N MET A 636 -14.70 2.58 -3.82
CA MET A 636 -15.44 3.25 -2.75
C MET A 636 -16.56 2.38 -2.17
N PRO A 637 -17.44 1.72 -2.95
CA PRO A 637 -18.51 0.89 -2.37
C PRO A 637 -18.00 -0.40 -1.69
N GLN A 638 -16.84 -0.89 -2.09
CA GLN A 638 -16.18 -2.01 -1.39
C GLN A 638 -15.66 -1.58 -0.02
N ARG A 639 -15.20 -0.33 0.07
CA ARG A 639 -14.51 0.21 1.25
C ARG A 639 -15.45 0.89 2.24
N LEU A 640 -16.39 1.69 1.76
CA LEU A 640 -17.23 2.59 2.53
C LEU A 640 -18.61 1.97 2.75
N LYS A 641 -19.15 2.14 3.96
CA LYS A 641 -20.57 1.86 4.21
C LYS A 641 -21.43 2.84 3.43
N HIS A 642 -22.52 2.33 2.86
CA HIS A 642 -23.48 3.11 2.05
C HIS A 642 -24.00 4.35 2.79
N ASP A 643 -24.51 4.16 4.02
CA ASP A 643 -25.01 5.25 4.87
C ASP A 643 -23.95 6.34 5.12
N TRP A 644 -22.70 5.93 5.31
CA TRP A 644 -21.59 6.86 5.53
C TRP A 644 -21.24 7.62 4.26
N PHE A 645 -21.21 6.93 3.12
CA PHE A 645 -20.97 7.54 1.82
C PHE A 645 -21.99 8.64 1.55
N GLN A 646 -23.28 8.37 1.77
CA GLN A 646 -24.34 9.35 1.53
C GLN A 646 -24.14 10.62 2.38
N ARG A 647 -23.88 10.45 3.69
CA ARG A 647 -23.64 11.55 4.62
C ARG A 647 -22.35 12.33 4.30
N TYR A 648 -21.29 11.63 3.93
CA TYR A 648 -20.00 12.25 3.60
C TYR A 648 -20.09 13.09 2.31
N MET A 649 -20.84 12.62 1.31
CA MET A 649 -21.02 13.36 0.05
C MET A 649 -21.83 14.65 0.23
N LEU A 650 -22.71 14.73 1.24
CA LEU A 650 -23.47 15.93 1.56
C LEU A 650 -22.58 17.02 2.18
N ASP A 651 -21.75 16.65 3.15
CA ASP A 651 -20.86 17.59 3.83
C ASP A 651 -19.55 16.92 4.28
N PRO A 652 -18.53 16.89 3.42
CA PRO A 652 -17.22 16.32 3.76
C PRO A 652 -16.52 17.02 4.94
N GLN A 653 -16.79 18.31 5.17
CA GLN A 653 -16.08 19.13 6.17
C GLN A 653 -16.46 18.73 7.59
N VAL A 654 -17.70 18.28 7.82
CA VAL A 654 -18.15 17.76 9.13
C VAL A 654 -17.36 16.51 9.55
N PHE A 655 -16.96 15.68 8.59
CA PHE A 655 -16.21 14.44 8.87
C PHE A 655 -14.69 14.66 8.89
N ARG A 656 -14.20 15.65 8.14
CA ARG A 656 -12.78 16.01 8.10
C ARG A 656 -12.63 17.50 7.82
N ALA A 657 -12.48 18.28 8.88
CA ALA A 657 -12.21 19.71 8.78
C ALA A 657 -10.94 19.96 7.95
N GLY A 658 -11.02 20.88 6.98
CA GLY A 658 -9.90 21.22 6.11
C GLY A 658 -9.67 20.23 4.95
N THR A 659 -10.58 19.28 4.73
CA THR A 659 -10.48 18.34 3.61
C THR A 659 -10.50 19.07 2.27
N ARG A 660 -9.66 18.61 1.32
CA ARG A 660 -9.65 19.10 -0.07
C ARG A 660 -10.86 18.68 -0.89
N MET A 661 -11.64 17.71 -0.40
CA MET A 661 -12.86 17.28 -1.06
C MET A 661 -13.92 18.40 -0.99
N PRO A 662 -14.40 18.91 -2.14
CA PRO A 662 -15.41 19.96 -2.15
C PRO A 662 -16.74 19.40 -1.65
N ALA A 663 -17.63 20.27 -1.15
CA ALA A 663 -19.04 19.96 -0.95
C ALA A 663 -19.74 20.06 -2.32
N PRO A 664 -20.06 18.93 -3.00
CA PRO A 664 -20.53 18.99 -4.39
C PRO A 664 -21.97 19.51 -4.51
N TRP A 665 -22.70 19.52 -3.39
CA TRP A 665 -24.03 20.11 -3.23
C TRP A 665 -24.02 21.17 -2.10
N PRO A 666 -23.55 22.39 -2.38
CA PRO A 666 -23.56 23.47 -1.39
C PRO A 666 -24.98 23.66 -0.81
N MET A 667 -25.07 23.72 0.52
CA MET A 667 -26.36 23.80 1.24
C MET A 667 -27.33 22.63 0.93
N GLY A 668 -26.81 21.49 0.47
CA GLY A 668 -27.60 20.31 0.09
C GLY A 668 -28.40 20.46 -1.21
N LYS A 669 -28.13 21.48 -2.03
CA LYS A 669 -28.87 21.75 -3.28
C LYS A 669 -28.06 21.36 -4.52
N THR A 670 -28.75 20.81 -5.52
CA THR A 670 -28.15 20.47 -6.82
C THR A 670 -28.21 21.63 -7.81
N PHE A 671 -27.20 21.69 -8.68
CA PHE A 671 -27.20 22.54 -9.87
C PHE A 671 -27.71 21.80 -11.12
N PHE A 672 -27.93 20.48 -11.01
CA PHE A 672 -28.31 19.60 -12.12
C PHE A 672 -29.77 19.18 -11.98
N ASN A 673 -30.70 20.13 -12.14
CA ASN A 673 -32.13 19.92 -11.93
C ASN A 673 -32.75 18.85 -12.85
N ASP A 674 -32.16 18.65 -14.04
CA ASP A 674 -32.64 17.67 -15.02
C ASP A 674 -32.04 16.26 -14.83
N VAL A 675 -31.16 16.09 -13.84
CA VAL A 675 -30.47 14.81 -13.60
C VAL A 675 -31.03 14.17 -12.32
N LEU A 676 -31.54 12.94 -12.45
CA LEU A 676 -32.08 12.15 -11.33
C LEU A 676 -33.12 12.96 -10.52
N GLU A 677 -34.09 13.52 -11.25
CA GLU A 677 -35.24 14.27 -10.72
C GLU A 677 -34.85 15.53 -9.93
N GLY A 678 -33.65 16.07 -10.14
CA GLY A 678 -33.15 17.24 -9.43
C GLY A 678 -32.99 17.00 -7.92
N SER A 679 -32.93 15.74 -7.49
CA SER A 679 -32.81 15.38 -6.08
C SER A 679 -31.35 15.10 -5.71
N THR A 680 -30.82 15.89 -4.78
CA THR A 680 -29.47 15.69 -4.23
C THR A 680 -29.26 14.26 -3.72
N LEU A 681 -30.22 13.71 -2.96
CA LEU A 681 -30.10 12.35 -2.43
C LEU A 681 -30.13 11.29 -3.53
N LYS A 682 -30.98 11.46 -4.56
CA LYS A 682 -31.00 10.55 -5.72
C LYS A 682 -29.70 10.63 -6.52
N GLN A 683 -29.10 11.81 -6.64
CA GLN A 683 -27.82 11.99 -7.32
C GLN A 683 -26.66 11.31 -6.58
N ILE A 684 -26.59 11.47 -5.27
CA ILE A 684 -25.60 10.79 -4.42
C ILE A 684 -25.79 9.27 -4.50
N GLU A 685 -27.04 8.79 -4.39
CA GLU A 685 -27.37 7.39 -4.51
C GLU A 685 -26.99 6.83 -5.89
N GLY A 686 -27.32 7.56 -6.95
CA GLY A 686 -26.98 7.17 -8.32
C GLY A 686 -25.47 6.98 -8.50
N ILE A 687 -24.65 7.89 -7.93
CA ILE A 687 -23.18 7.75 -7.93
C ILE A 687 -22.75 6.48 -7.19
N TYR A 688 -23.33 6.19 -6.04
CA TYR A 688 -23.04 4.95 -5.31
C TYR A 688 -23.39 3.70 -6.13
N VAL A 689 -24.56 3.67 -6.75
CA VAL A 689 -25.01 2.58 -7.65
C VAL A 689 -24.08 2.41 -8.85
N TYR A 690 -23.66 3.52 -9.47
CA TYR A 690 -22.71 3.51 -10.58
C TYR A 690 -21.34 2.96 -10.17
N LEU A 691 -20.77 3.45 -9.06
CA LEU A 691 -19.47 2.99 -8.57
C LEU A 691 -19.52 1.54 -8.05
N SER A 692 -20.71 1.03 -7.68
CA SER A 692 -20.89 -0.35 -7.21
C SER A 692 -20.64 -1.39 -8.30
N ALA A 693 -20.62 -0.99 -9.58
CA ALA A 693 -20.14 -1.84 -10.66
C ALA A 693 -18.62 -2.10 -10.61
N GLY A 694 -17.88 -1.38 -9.75
CA GLY A 694 -16.44 -1.59 -9.52
C GLY A 694 -15.63 -1.42 -10.81
N SER A 695 -14.72 -2.36 -11.09
CA SER A 695 -13.89 -2.35 -12.31
C SER A 695 -14.68 -2.53 -13.62
N LYS A 696 -15.99 -2.86 -13.53
CA LYS A 696 -16.90 -2.94 -14.68
C LYS A 696 -17.64 -1.63 -14.96
N ALA A 697 -17.47 -0.61 -14.13
CA ALA A 697 -18.09 0.69 -14.34
C ALA A 697 -17.50 1.37 -15.59
N SER A 698 -18.35 1.80 -16.52
CA SER A 698 -17.93 2.54 -17.72
C SER A 698 -17.21 3.84 -17.35
N ALA A 699 -16.07 4.14 -17.98
CA ALA A 699 -15.26 5.31 -17.66
C ALA A 699 -16.04 6.64 -17.78
N PRO A 700 -15.99 7.57 -16.80
CA PRO A 700 -16.62 8.88 -16.92
C PRO A 700 -16.07 9.69 -18.09
N GLU A 701 -16.90 10.57 -18.64
CA GLU A 701 -16.46 11.49 -19.70
C GLU A 701 -15.36 12.44 -19.16
N GLY A 702 -14.27 12.59 -19.93
CA GLY A 702 -13.13 13.45 -19.60
C GLY A 702 -11.93 12.74 -18.94
N LEU A 703 -12.05 11.47 -18.57
CA LEU A 703 -11.00 10.75 -17.84
C LEU A 703 -9.70 10.57 -18.64
N THR A 704 -9.79 10.37 -19.95
CA THR A 704 -8.64 10.15 -20.83
C THR A 704 -8.34 11.40 -21.66
N ARG A 705 -7.23 12.09 -21.33
CA ARG A 705 -6.68 13.20 -22.14
C ARG A 705 -6.28 12.77 -23.55
N ASP A 706 -6.00 11.48 -23.72
CA ASP A 706 -5.68 10.83 -24.99
C ASP A 706 -6.86 10.00 -25.53
N ALA A 707 -8.12 10.28 -25.21
CA ALA A 707 -9.19 9.68 -26.01
C ALA A 707 -9.21 10.32 -27.40
N ILE A 708 -9.50 9.55 -28.45
CA ILE A 708 -9.97 10.08 -29.74
C ILE A 708 -11.46 9.73 -29.83
N PRO A 709 -12.32 10.40 -29.04
CA PRO A 709 -13.74 10.10 -29.07
C PRO A 709 -14.29 10.48 -30.45
N LEU A 710 -14.89 9.51 -31.12
CA LEU A 710 -15.67 9.78 -32.33
C LEU A 710 -17.04 10.26 -31.87
N VAL A 711 -17.34 11.53 -32.09
CA VAL A 711 -18.61 12.14 -31.66
C VAL A 711 -19.44 12.46 -32.91
N PRO A 712 -20.52 11.70 -33.17
CA PRO A 712 -21.44 12.00 -34.27
C PRO A 712 -22.02 13.41 -34.10
N GLY A 713 -21.75 14.28 -35.07
CA GLY A 713 -22.19 15.67 -35.08
C GLY A 713 -23.50 15.83 -35.82
N LYS A 714 -23.44 16.30 -37.06
CA LYS A 714 -24.61 16.44 -37.95
C LYS A 714 -24.90 15.20 -38.80
N GLU A 715 -23.91 14.32 -38.93
CA GLU A 715 -23.96 13.13 -39.78
C GLU A 715 -23.49 11.90 -38.97
N PRO A 716 -23.95 10.68 -39.33
CA PRO A 716 -23.47 9.46 -38.72
C PRO A 716 -21.96 9.25 -38.93
N ILE A 717 -21.29 8.63 -37.96
CA ILE A 717 -19.90 8.22 -38.07
C ILE A 717 -19.83 6.70 -38.13
N ILE A 718 -19.09 6.17 -39.10
CA ILE A 718 -18.84 4.74 -39.24
C ILE A 718 -17.44 4.41 -38.72
N TYR A 719 -17.36 3.45 -37.80
CA TYR A 719 -16.13 2.96 -37.21
C TYR A 719 -15.93 1.47 -37.49
N ARG A 720 -14.93 1.12 -38.30
CA ARG A 720 -14.63 -0.26 -38.69
C ARG A 720 -13.37 -0.74 -37.97
N ASN A 721 -13.56 -1.50 -36.89
CA ASN A 721 -12.45 -2.07 -36.12
C ASN A 721 -12.91 -3.22 -35.20
N PHE A 722 -12.02 -3.69 -34.32
CA PHE A 722 -12.34 -4.69 -33.31
C PHE A 722 -13.19 -4.06 -32.20
N ILE A 723 -14.49 -4.41 -32.15
CA ILE A 723 -15.42 -3.88 -31.14
C ILE A 723 -15.76 -5.00 -30.15
N GLU A 724 -15.58 -4.72 -28.86
CA GLU A 724 -15.89 -5.68 -27.79
C GLU A 724 -17.40 -6.00 -27.82
N GLY A 725 -17.76 -7.28 -27.83
CA GLY A 725 -19.15 -7.74 -27.96
C GLY A 725 -19.68 -7.90 -29.39
N ALA A 726 -19.07 -7.25 -30.39
CA ALA A 726 -19.44 -7.37 -31.81
C ALA A 726 -18.40 -8.14 -32.66
N GLY A 727 -17.15 -8.22 -32.21
CA GLY A 727 -16.11 -9.06 -32.84
C GLY A 727 -15.15 -8.31 -33.77
N ALA A 728 -14.31 -9.07 -34.47
CA ALA A 728 -13.15 -8.54 -35.20
C ALA A 728 -13.49 -7.94 -36.58
N ARG A 729 -14.70 -8.19 -37.10
CA ARG A 729 -15.23 -7.55 -38.32
C ARG A 729 -16.45 -6.69 -38.03
N ALA A 730 -16.42 -6.01 -36.88
CA ALA A 730 -17.50 -5.15 -36.48
C ALA A 730 -17.50 -3.84 -37.27
N ILE A 731 -18.71 -3.36 -37.59
CA ILE A 731 -18.97 -2.06 -38.20
C ILE A 731 -19.84 -1.30 -37.20
N GLY A 732 -19.20 -0.42 -36.43
CA GLY A 732 -19.88 0.51 -35.54
C GLY A 732 -20.48 1.66 -36.33
N VAL A 733 -21.67 2.10 -35.97
CA VAL A 733 -22.31 3.30 -36.52
C VAL A 733 -22.83 4.13 -35.35
N GLY A 734 -22.34 5.35 -35.23
CA GLY A 734 -22.81 6.31 -34.24
C GLY A 734 -23.64 7.39 -34.91
N TYR A 735 -24.83 7.65 -34.36
CA TYR A 735 -25.78 8.60 -34.92
C TYR A 735 -25.85 9.91 -34.11
N PRO A 736 -26.15 11.06 -34.74
CA PRO A 736 -26.39 12.35 -34.07
C PRO A 736 -27.42 12.29 -32.93
N GLU A 737 -28.40 11.40 -33.02
CA GLU A 737 -29.46 11.15 -32.04
C GLU A 737 -28.95 10.50 -30.74
N LYS A 738 -27.63 10.29 -30.60
CA LYS A 738 -26.97 9.65 -29.45
C LYS A 738 -27.44 8.21 -29.23
N VAL A 739 -27.79 7.52 -30.32
CA VAL A 739 -27.97 6.08 -30.36
C VAL A 739 -26.93 5.50 -31.31
N ASN A 740 -26.43 4.32 -30.98
CA ASN A 740 -25.31 3.71 -31.66
C ASN A 740 -25.58 2.23 -31.87
N LEU A 741 -24.95 1.66 -32.89
CA LEU A 741 -25.02 0.23 -33.17
C LEU A 741 -23.67 -0.35 -33.57
N ALA A 742 -23.53 -1.67 -33.47
CA ALA A 742 -22.44 -2.41 -34.07
C ALA A 742 -23.00 -3.62 -34.84
N PHE A 743 -22.73 -3.66 -36.14
CA PHE A 743 -23.03 -4.80 -37.00
C PHE A 743 -21.82 -5.74 -37.07
N ASP A 744 -22.04 -7.04 -36.84
CA ASP A 744 -21.03 -8.08 -36.94
C ASP A 744 -21.07 -8.70 -38.34
N ALA A 745 -20.11 -8.32 -39.19
CA ALA A 745 -20.02 -8.82 -40.56
C ALA A 745 -19.52 -10.27 -40.66
N ASN A 746 -19.04 -10.90 -39.56
CA ASN A 746 -18.70 -12.33 -39.59
C ASN A 746 -19.94 -13.21 -39.46
N HIS A 747 -20.92 -12.79 -38.66
CA HIS A 747 -22.14 -13.56 -38.38
C HIS A 747 -23.40 -12.93 -39.00
N LEU A 748 -23.26 -11.85 -39.78
CA LEU A 748 -24.34 -11.15 -40.48
C LEU A 748 -25.48 -10.75 -39.54
N ARG A 749 -25.13 -10.08 -38.44
CA ARG A 749 -26.07 -9.73 -37.37
C ARG A 749 -25.88 -8.33 -36.84
N LEU A 750 -26.96 -7.74 -36.35
CA LEU A 750 -26.90 -6.61 -35.44
C LEU A 750 -26.44 -7.15 -34.07
N ALA A 751 -25.20 -6.83 -33.66
CA ALA A 751 -24.60 -7.44 -32.48
C ALA A 751 -24.83 -6.61 -31.21
N LEU A 752 -24.72 -5.28 -31.33
CA LEU A 752 -24.88 -4.35 -30.21
C LEU A 752 -25.71 -3.14 -30.62
N ILE A 753 -26.46 -2.60 -29.66
CA ILE A 753 -27.02 -1.25 -29.69
C ILE A 753 -26.80 -0.57 -28.34
N TRP A 754 -26.53 0.73 -28.31
CA TRP A 754 -26.27 1.47 -27.07
C TRP A 754 -26.56 2.97 -27.21
N GLN A 755 -26.64 3.68 -26.08
CA GLN A 755 -26.97 5.11 -26.02
C GLN A 755 -25.76 5.95 -25.61
N GLY A 756 -25.78 7.25 -25.93
CA GLY A 756 -24.75 8.21 -25.52
C GLY A 756 -23.51 8.17 -26.41
N GLY A 757 -22.32 8.17 -25.79
CA GLY A 757 -21.04 8.22 -26.51
C GLY A 757 -20.88 7.07 -27.50
N PHE A 758 -20.37 7.35 -28.70
CA PHE A 758 -20.20 6.32 -29.72
C PHE A 758 -19.01 5.42 -29.41
N ILE A 759 -17.78 5.84 -29.72
CA ILE A 759 -16.58 5.02 -29.51
C ILE A 759 -15.32 5.87 -29.34
N ASP A 760 -14.34 5.37 -28.58
CA ASP A 760 -12.98 5.95 -28.53
C ASP A 760 -12.09 5.24 -29.55
N ALA A 761 -11.68 5.96 -30.61
CA ALA A 761 -10.82 5.41 -31.65
C ALA A 761 -9.34 5.36 -31.26
N GLY A 762 -8.96 5.98 -30.14
CA GLY A 762 -7.56 6.19 -29.74
C GLY A 762 -6.74 4.90 -29.68
N LYS A 763 -7.35 3.79 -29.23
CA LYS A 763 -6.71 2.47 -29.16
C LYS A 763 -6.18 1.98 -30.50
N HIS A 764 -6.96 2.16 -31.57
CA HIS A 764 -6.63 1.60 -32.88
C HIS A 764 -5.99 2.62 -33.84
N TRP A 765 -6.17 3.91 -33.63
CA TRP A 765 -5.72 4.94 -34.58
C TRP A 765 -4.33 5.49 -34.33
N ARG A 766 -3.77 5.34 -33.11
CA ARG A 766 -2.41 5.83 -32.82
C ARG A 766 -1.33 4.89 -33.36
N ASP A 767 -1.36 3.63 -32.95
CA ASP A 767 -0.30 2.66 -33.28
C ASP A 767 -0.85 1.31 -33.75
N ARG A 768 -2.08 1.27 -34.31
CA ARG A 768 -2.83 0.03 -34.60
C ARG A 768 -2.83 -0.92 -33.39
N GLY A 769 -3.18 -0.39 -32.21
CA GLY A 769 -3.14 -1.13 -30.95
C GLY A 769 -3.93 -2.44 -30.99
N VAL A 770 -3.47 -3.42 -30.22
CA VAL A 770 -4.07 -4.76 -30.14
C VAL A 770 -5.28 -4.80 -29.19
N GLY A 771 -6.22 -5.70 -29.48
CA GLY A 771 -7.38 -5.98 -28.63
C GLY A 771 -8.68 -5.32 -29.12
N PHE A 772 -9.75 -5.47 -28.34
CA PHE A 772 -11.07 -4.93 -28.68
C PHE A 772 -11.30 -3.57 -28.01
N GLN A 773 -12.03 -2.69 -28.67
CA GLN A 773 -12.49 -1.41 -28.14
C GLN A 773 -13.94 -1.55 -27.65
N ALA A 774 -14.17 -1.25 -26.37
CA ALA A 774 -15.51 -1.22 -25.81
C ALA A 774 -16.32 -0.02 -26.30
N PRO A 775 -17.66 -0.13 -26.41
CA PRO A 775 -18.55 1.03 -26.59
C PRO A 775 -18.24 2.13 -25.56
N LEU A 776 -18.22 3.38 -26.01
CA LEU A 776 -17.96 4.51 -25.11
C LEU A 776 -19.22 4.89 -24.32
N GLY A 777 -20.41 4.59 -24.83
CA GLY A 777 -21.70 5.00 -24.25
C GLY A 777 -22.23 4.06 -23.17
N ASP A 778 -23.52 4.18 -22.88
CA ASP A 778 -24.24 3.47 -21.83
C ASP A 778 -25.36 2.60 -22.42
N ASN A 779 -26.05 1.82 -21.58
CA ASN A 779 -27.17 0.94 -21.99
C ASN A 779 -26.81 0.02 -23.17
N VAL A 780 -25.63 -0.58 -23.11
CA VAL A 780 -25.13 -1.50 -24.14
C VAL A 780 -25.93 -2.80 -24.10
N VAL A 781 -26.85 -2.96 -25.04
CA VAL A 781 -27.66 -4.16 -25.20
C VAL A 781 -26.95 -5.10 -26.19
N SER A 782 -26.68 -6.31 -25.74
CA SER A 782 -26.17 -7.38 -26.58
C SER A 782 -27.31 -8.15 -27.22
N LEU A 783 -27.32 -8.20 -28.55
CA LEU A 783 -28.34 -8.89 -29.32
C LEU A 783 -27.92 -10.34 -29.63
N PRO A 784 -28.86 -11.23 -30.02
CA PRO A 784 -28.65 -12.67 -30.08
C PRO A 784 -27.41 -13.09 -30.88
N ALA A 785 -26.60 -14.01 -30.32
CA ALA A 785 -25.36 -14.50 -30.94
C ALA A 785 -25.60 -15.52 -32.05
N GLY A 786 -24.91 -15.39 -33.19
CA GLY A 786 -25.11 -16.23 -34.38
C GLY A 786 -25.97 -15.56 -35.45
N PRO A 787 -26.28 -16.25 -36.55
CA PRO A 787 -27.00 -15.64 -37.67
C PRO A 787 -28.37 -15.11 -37.23
N ASN A 788 -28.73 -13.90 -37.65
CA ASN A 788 -30.04 -13.29 -37.33
C ASN A 788 -31.19 -13.91 -38.14
N LEU A 789 -30.89 -14.45 -39.32
CA LEU A 789 -31.83 -15.08 -40.24
C LEU A 789 -31.42 -16.54 -40.47
N ALA A 790 -32.38 -17.46 -40.46
CA ALA A 790 -32.11 -18.88 -40.66
C ALA A 790 -33.30 -19.61 -41.28
N VAL A 791 -33.00 -20.70 -42.01
CA VAL A 791 -33.99 -21.70 -42.41
C VAL A 791 -34.16 -22.67 -41.24
N LEU A 792 -35.41 -22.93 -40.83
CA LEU A 792 -35.75 -23.93 -39.81
C LEU A 792 -36.71 -24.94 -40.43
N ALA A 793 -36.50 -26.25 -40.24
CA ALA A 793 -37.45 -27.24 -40.74
C ALA A 793 -38.75 -27.26 -39.90
N GLY A 794 -38.68 -26.81 -38.64
CA GLY A 794 -39.82 -26.53 -37.78
C GLY A 794 -39.43 -25.74 -36.52
N LEU A 795 -40.44 -25.25 -35.78
CA LEU A 795 -40.24 -24.40 -34.58
C LEU A 795 -39.53 -25.10 -33.41
N LYS A 796 -39.39 -26.44 -33.46
CA LYS A 796 -38.66 -27.23 -32.46
C LYS A 796 -37.17 -27.39 -32.78
N ASP A 797 -36.71 -26.98 -33.97
CA ASP A 797 -35.32 -27.13 -34.35
C ASP A 797 -34.43 -26.12 -33.64
N ALA A 798 -33.21 -26.54 -33.31
CA ALA A 798 -32.19 -25.68 -32.73
C ALA A 798 -31.83 -24.54 -33.71
N TRP A 799 -31.58 -23.35 -33.16
CA TRP A 799 -31.06 -22.24 -33.96
C TRP A 799 -29.63 -22.55 -34.45
N PRO A 800 -29.24 -22.20 -35.69
CA PRO A 800 -27.89 -22.46 -36.18
C PRO A 800 -26.78 -21.89 -35.29
N ASN A 801 -25.68 -22.61 -35.20
CA ASN A 801 -24.53 -22.22 -34.38
C ASN A 801 -23.82 -20.98 -34.98
N PRO A 802 -23.17 -20.15 -34.14
CA PRO A 802 -22.40 -18.99 -34.57
C PRO A 802 -21.05 -19.40 -35.17
N VAL A 803 -21.05 -20.10 -36.30
CA VAL A 803 -19.85 -20.38 -37.10
C VAL A 803 -19.95 -19.65 -38.44
N ARG A 804 -18.84 -19.03 -38.85
CA ARG A 804 -18.77 -18.13 -40.01
C ARG A 804 -19.25 -18.81 -41.30
N GLU A 805 -18.89 -20.08 -41.46
CA GLU A 805 -19.22 -20.91 -42.62
C GLU A 805 -20.73 -21.10 -42.79
N GLN A 806 -21.52 -20.92 -41.72
CA GLN A 806 -22.98 -21.09 -41.71
C GLN A 806 -23.75 -19.76 -41.74
N ALA A 807 -23.08 -18.62 -41.56
CA ALA A 807 -23.75 -17.32 -41.48
C ALA A 807 -24.20 -16.80 -42.85
N GLY A 808 -23.41 -17.04 -43.91
CA GLY A 808 -23.65 -16.55 -45.26
C GLY A 808 -22.50 -15.66 -45.78
N GLN A 809 -22.80 -14.78 -46.74
CA GLN A 809 -21.83 -13.89 -47.37
C GLN A 809 -22.16 -12.42 -47.12
N PHE A 810 -21.24 -11.68 -46.49
CA PHE A 810 -21.32 -10.22 -46.43
C PHE A 810 -20.94 -9.60 -47.77
N LEU A 811 -21.79 -8.72 -48.32
CA LEU A 811 -21.60 -8.10 -49.64
C LEU A 811 -21.12 -6.64 -49.53
N GLY A 812 -21.42 -5.95 -48.44
CA GLY A 812 -21.01 -4.57 -48.21
C GLY A 812 -22.07 -3.75 -47.49
N TYR A 813 -22.04 -2.43 -47.69
CA TYR A 813 -23.14 -1.54 -47.30
C TYR A 813 -23.16 -0.33 -48.24
N GLU A 814 -24.37 0.18 -48.49
CA GLU A 814 -24.60 1.45 -49.20
C GLU A 814 -24.90 2.54 -48.18
N ILE A 815 -24.46 3.76 -48.46
CA ILE A 815 -24.70 4.92 -47.60
C ILE A 815 -25.74 5.81 -48.27
N ASP A 816 -26.80 6.16 -47.55
CA ASP A 816 -27.81 7.09 -48.07
C ASP A 816 -27.37 8.55 -48.02
N ALA A 817 -28.21 9.47 -48.53
CA ALA A 817 -27.91 10.90 -48.56
C ALA A 817 -27.72 11.56 -47.19
N LEU A 818 -28.08 10.88 -46.09
CA LEU A 818 -27.90 11.34 -44.71
C LEU A 818 -26.73 10.63 -44.01
N GLY A 819 -25.91 9.86 -44.74
CA GLY A 819 -24.76 9.17 -44.18
C GLY A 819 -25.09 7.85 -43.48
N ARG A 820 -26.31 7.33 -43.60
CA ARG A 820 -26.76 6.12 -42.88
C ARG A 820 -26.49 4.87 -43.71
N PRO A 821 -25.85 3.82 -43.14
CA PRO A 821 -25.57 2.61 -43.88
C PRO A 821 -26.76 1.65 -43.94
N ALA A 822 -26.97 1.03 -45.11
CA ALA A 822 -27.79 -0.16 -45.30
C ALA A 822 -26.87 -1.35 -45.61
N PHE A 823 -26.84 -2.34 -44.72
CA PHE A 823 -25.95 -3.49 -44.81
C PHE A 823 -26.48 -4.52 -45.80
N GLN A 824 -25.63 -4.92 -46.74
CA GLN A 824 -25.95 -5.87 -47.79
C GLN A 824 -25.27 -7.20 -47.53
N TYR A 825 -26.03 -8.28 -47.49
CA TYR A 825 -25.51 -9.62 -47.29
C TYR A 825 -26.44 -10.68 -47.89
N ARG A 826 -25.95 -11.93 -47.93
CA ARG A 826 -26.68 -13.07 -48.48
C ARG A 826 -26.67 -14.23 -47.49
N VAL A 827 -27.83 -14.83 -47.26
CA VAL A 827 -28.01 -16.05 -46.46
C VAL A 827 -28.59 -17.13 -47.37
N GLY A 828 -27.78 -18.14 -47.74
CA GLY A 828 -28.14 -19.07 -48.82
C GLY A 828 -28.37 -18.33 -50.15
N ASP A 829 -29.56 -18.47 -50.74
CA ASP A 829 -29.96 -17.77 -51.97
C ASP A 829 -30.74 -16.46 -51.72
N VAL A 830 -30.90 -16.06 -50.45
CA VAL A 830 -31.66 -14.86 -50.07
C VAL A 830 -30.70 -13.68 -49.93
N ALA A 831 -30.84 -12.69 -50.80
CA ALA A 831 -30.18 -11.39 -50.65
C ALA A 831 -30.94 -10.53 -49.64
N VAL A 832 -30.22 -9.82 -48.78
CA VAL A 832 -30.75 -9.01 -47.69
C VAL A 832 -30.14 -7.62 -47.73
N ASN A 833 -31.00 -6.60 -47.67
CA ASN A 833 -30.64 -5.22 -47.43
C ASN A 833 -31.21 -4.78 -46.07
N ASP A 834 -30.33 -4.45 -45.13
CA ASP A 834 -30.63 -4.25 -43.71
C ASP A 834 -30.31 -2.81 -43.29
N SER A 835 -31.35 -1.98 -43.17
CA SER A 835 -31.24 -0.57 -42.84
C SER A 835 -31.72 -0.31 -41.43
N LEU A 836 -30.98 0.50 -40.66
CA LEU A 836 -31.33 0.88 -39.28
C LEU A 836 -31.37 2.38 -39.16
N ILE A 837 -32.54 2.92 -38.84
CA ILE A 837 -32.76 4.37 -38.72
C ILE A 837 -33.04 4.68 -37.24
N PRO A 838 -32.30 5.62 -36.62
CA PRO A 838 -32.60 6.10 -35.28
C PRO A 838 -34.05 6.59 -35.13
N SER A 839 -34.70 6.21 -34.05
CA SER A 839 -36.00 6.77 -33.67
C SER A 839 -35.81 8.20 -33.13
N THR A 840 -36.71 9.11 -33.48
CA THR A 840 -36.70 10.51 -32.99
C THR A 840 -37.40 10.68 -31.64
N ASN A 841 -37.81 9.59 -31.00
CA ASN A 841 -38.49 9.62 -29.71
C ASN A 841 -37.51 9.92 -28.55
N LYS A 842 -38.03 10.46 -27.44
CA LYS A 842 -37.22 10.79 -26.26
C LYS A 842 -36.57 9.57 -25.59
N GLU A 843 -37.16 8.38 -25.74
CA GLU A 843 -36.60 7.13 -25.21
C GLU A 843 -35.35 6.67 -25.98
N GLY A 844 -35.15 7.18 -27.20
CA GLY A 844 -34.20 6.64 -28.17
C GLY A 844 -34.71 5.31 -28.75
N GLY A 845 -34.24 4.96 -29.94
CA GLY A 845 -34.57 3.67 -30.53
C GLY A 845 -33.95 3.46 -31.89
N PHE A 846 -34.30 2.34 -32.51
CA PHE A 846 -34.04 2.08 -33.92
C PHE A 846 -35.28 1.51 -34.59
N THR A 847 -35.57 1.96 -35.81
CA THR A 847 -36.42 1.25 -36.76
C THR A 847 -35.50 0.52 -37.74
N ARG A 848 -35.46 -0.81 -37.65
CA ARG A 848 -34.72 -1.70 -38.54
C ARG A 848 -35.64 -2.24 -39.63
N THR A 849 -35.26 -2.05 -40.88
CA THR A 849 -35.95 -2.58 -42.06
C THR A 849 -35.07 -3.59 -42.77
N LEU A 850 -35.53 -4.84 -42.85
CA LEU A 850 -34.93 -5.92 -43.63
C LEU A 850 -35.72 -6.06 -44.93
N SER A 851 -35.10 -5.75 -46.06
CA SER A 851 -35.66 -6.01 -47.40
C SER A 851 -34.96 -7.21 -48.00
N LEU A 852 -35.70 -8.26 -48.30
CA LEU A 852 -35.16 -9.54 -48.75
C LEU A 852 -35.64 -9.87 -50.16
N SER A 853 -34.76 -10.45 -50.98
CA SER A 853 -35.09 -10.93 -52.32
C SER A 853 -34.42 -12.27 -52.61
N CYS A 854 -35.11 -13.13 -53.37
CA CYS A 854 -34.60 -14.43 -53.78
C CYS A 854 -35.28 -14.90 -55.06
N VAL A 855 -34.62 -15.80 -55.79
CA VAL A 855 -35.20 -16.45 -56.97
C VAL A 855 -36.14 -17.58 -56.56
N LYS A 856 -35.76 -18.36 -55.54
CA LYS A 856 -36.54 -19.47 -54.99
C LYS A 856 -36.71 -19.27 -53.47
N PRO A 857 -37.90 -18.89 -53.00
CA PRO A 857 -38.15 -18.71 -51.58
C PRO A 857 -37.91 -19.98 -50.76
N PRO A 858 -37.19 -19.91 -49.63
CA PRO A 858 -37.14 -21.00 -48.67
C PRO A 858 -38.53 -21.25 -48.06
N SER A 859 -38.84 -22.52 -47.75
CA SER A 859 -40.15 -22.92 -47.22
C SER A 859 -40.42 -22.42 -45.79
N ALA A 860 -39.38 -22.18 -45.00
CA ALA A 860 -39.49 -21.81 -43.60
C ALA A 860 -38.27 -20.99 -43.16
N PHE A 861 -38.37 -19.67 -43.26
CA PHE A 861 -37.28 -18.73 -43.01
C PHE A 861 -37.69 -17.76 -41.91
N TYR A 862 -36.83 -17.57 -40.91
CA TYR A 862 -37.16 -16.84 -39.70
C TYR A 862 -36.10 -15.81 -39.36
N LEU A 863 -36.53 -14.68 -38.82
CA LEU A 863 -35.72 -13.73 -38.07
C LEU A 863 -35.76 -14.10 -36.60
N ARG A 864 -34.61 -14.26 -35.95
CA ARG A 864 -34.53 -14.27 -34.49
C ARG A 864 -34.35 -12.85 -33.99
N ALA A 865 -35.47 -12.24 -33.61
CA ALA A 865 -35.58 -10.83 -33.25
C ALA A 865 -34.94 -10.52 -31.88
N ALA A 866 -35.11 -11.41 -30.88
CA ALA A 866 -34.54 -11.26 -29.55
C ALA A 866 -34.38 -12.61 -28.85
N VAL A 867 -33.49 -12.67 -27.85
CA VAL A 867 -33.30 -13.81 -26.95
C VAL A 867 -33.09 -13.26 -25.54
N GLY A 868 -33.83 -13.77 -24.57
CA GLY A 868 -33.73 -13.33 -23.17
C GLY A 868 -34.07 -14.46 -22.20
N ASN A 869 -33.77 -14.25 -20.92
CA ASN A 869 -34.25 -15.14 -19.87
C ASN A 869 -35.77 -14.95 -19.67
N LYS A 870 -36.26 -13.72 -19.88
CA LYS A 870 -37.66 -13.33 -19.82
C LYS A 870 -38.03 -12.52 -21.06
N ILE A 871 -39.08 -12.95 -21.75
CA ILE A 871 -39.73 -12.19 -22.83
C ILE A 871 -41.22 -12.11 -22.48
N GLU A 872 -41.73 -10.89 -22.36
CA GLU A 872 -43.11 -10.59 -22.00
C GLU A 872 -43.76 -9.72 -23.06
N GLU A 873 -44.91 -10.16 -23.57
CA GLU A 873 -45.72 -9.37 -24.49
C GLU A 873 -46.35 -8.18 -23.74
N LEU A 874 -46.28 -7.01 -24.37
CA LEU A 874 -46.83 -5.74 -23.95
C LEU A 874 -47.96 -5.34 -24.91
N LYS A 875 -48.59 -4.19 -24.66
CA LYS A 875 -49.60 -3.62 -25.58
C LYS A 875 -48.99 -3.27 -26.95
N ASP A 876 -49.84 -3.24 -27.97
CA ASP A 876 -49.51 -2.79 -29.33
C ASP A 876 -48.37 -3.56 -30.01
N GLY A 877 -48.21 -4.86 -29.67
CA GLY A 877 -47.26 -5.78 -30.28
C GLY A 877 -45.80 -5.61 -29.82
N TRP A 878 -45.56 -4.85 -28.75
CA TRP A 878 -44.24 -4.73 -28.12
C TRP A 878 -43.94 -5.94 -27.24
N PHE A 879 -42.66 -6.29 -27.11
CA PHE A 879 -42.17 -7.31 -26.20
C PHE A 879 -41.06 -6.73 -25.32
N SER A 880 -41.18 -6.85 -24.00
CA SER A 880 -40.10 -6.55 -23.06
C SER A 880 -39.13 -7.73 -23.01
N VAL A 881 -37.84 -7.48 -23.21
CA VAL A 881 -36.77 -8.49 -23.17
C VAL A 881 -35.89 -8.19 -21.95
N ASP A 882 -35.93 -9.09 -20.96
CA ASP A 882 -35.20 -9.01 -19.69
C ASP A 882 -35.42 -7.71 -18.89
N GLY A 883 -36.40 -6.88 -19.27
CA GLY A 883 -36.61 -5.54 -18.71
C GLY A 883 -35.56 -4.52 -19.13
N GLU A 884 -34.70 -4.84 -20.10
CA GLU A 884 -33.62 -3.97 -20.59
C GLU A 884 -33.98 -3.24 -21.89
N ILE A 885 -34.80 -3.87 -22.74
CA ILE A 885 -35.20 -3.31 -24.03
C ILE A 885 -36.60 -3.77 -24.43
N LYS A 886 -37.31 -2.91 -25.16
CA LYS A 886 -38.58 -3.24 -25.83
C LYS A 886 -38.31 -3.50 -27.31
N VAL A 887 -38.86 -4.59 -27.84
CA VAL A 887 -38.73 -4.99 -29.24
C VAL A 887 -40.12 -5.19 -29.84
N ARG A 888 -40.37 -4.64 -31.02
CA ARG A 888 -41.61 -4.87 -31.78
C ARG A 888 -41.28 -5.40 -33.17
N VAL A 889 -41.96 -6.46 -33.58
CA VAL A 889 -41.84 -7.05 -34.92
C VAL A 889 -43.13 -7.76 -35.27
N GLN A 890 -43.64 -7.54 -36.49
CA GLN A 890 -44.93 -8.06 -36.92
C GLN A 890 -44.90 -9.59 -37.07
N GLY A 891 -45.97 -10.25 -36.62
CA GLY A 891 -46.14 -11.70 -36.74
C GLY A 891 -45.19 -12.52 -35.87
N ALA A 892 -44.56 -11.91 -34.87
CA ALA A 892 -43.60 -12.59 -34.02
C ALA A 892 -44.27 -13.55 -33.03
N LEU A 893 -43.55 -14.63 -32.73
CA LEU A 893 -43.94 -15.66 -31.78
C LEU A 893 -42.80 -15.88 -30.78
N VAL A 894 -43.16 -16.25 -29.56
CA VAL A 894 -42.19 -16.61 -28.52
C VAL A 894 -42.09 -18.12 -28.44
N ARG A 895 -40.87 -18.66 -28.51
CA ARG A 895 -40.59 -20.07 -28.21
C ARG A 895 -39.60 -20.19 -27.06
N GLU A 896 -39.62 -21.34 -26.39
CA GLU A 896 -38.64 -21.69 -25.36
C GLU A 896 -37.67 -22.75 -25.89
N MET A 897 -36.38 -22.51 -25.71
CA MET A 897 -35.31 -23.39 -26.18
C MET A 897 -34.13 -23.29 -25.23
N ASN A 898 -33.62 -24.42 -24.74
CA ASN A 898 -32.44 -24.49 -23.86
C ASN A 898 -32.50 -23.54 -22.64
N GLY A 899 -33.67 -23.40 -22.02
CA GLY A 899 -33.88 -22.56 -20.84
C GLY A 899 -33.90 -21.05 -21.11
N LYS A 900 -34.00 -20.63 -22.39
CA LYS A 900 -34.19 -19.23 -22.78
C LYS A 900 -35.43 -19.07 -23.67
N LYS A 901 -35.97 -17.86 -23.69
CA LYS A 901 -37.04 -17.47 -24.62
C LYS A 901 -36.44 -16.82 -25.85
N GLU A 902 -36.91 -17.21 -27.03
CA GLU A 902 -36.56 -16.61 -28.32
C GLU A 902 -37.80 -15.98 -28.95
N LEU A 903 -37.68 -14.73 -29.38
CA LEU A 903 -38.69 -14.03 -30.19
C LEU A 903 -38.35 -14.24 -31.67
N LEU A 904 -39.19 -15.00 -32.38
CA LEU A 904 -39.00 -15.32 -33.79
C LEU A 904 -40.07 -14.64 -34.65
N ALA A 905 -39.69 -14.14 -35.83
CA ALA A 905 -40.63 -13.64 -36.81
C ALA A 905 -40.49 -14.41 -38.13
N PRO A 906 -41.56 -15.03 -38.66
CA PRO A 906 -41.51 -15.68 -39.97
C PRO A 906 -41.33 -14.64 -41.08
N VAL A 907 -40.47 -14.97 -42.04
CA VAL A 907 -40.23 -14.16 -43.24
C VAL A 907 -41.14 -14.69 -44.35
N LEU A 908 -42.18 -13.93 -44.69
CA LEU A 908 -43.13 -14.30 -45.72
C LEU A 908 -42.74 -13.65 -47.04
N PHE A 909 -42.50 -14.47 -48.07
CA PHE A 909 -42.13 -14.00 -49.40
C PHE A 909 -43.36 -13.91 -50.32
N GLU A 910 -43.51 -12.76 -50.98
CA GLU A 910 -44.49 -12.51 -52.03
C GLU A 910 -43.73 -12.23 -53.33
N LYS A 911 -43.95 -13.06 -54.37
CA LYS A 911 -43.26 -12.96 -55.68
C LYS A 911 -41.72 -12.85 -55.54
N GLY A 912 -41.14 -13.57 -54.59
CA GLY A 912 -39.69 -13.60 -54.35
C GLY A 912 -39.15 -12.42 -53.53
N GLN A 913 -40.01 -11.53 -53.01
CA GLN A 913 -39.62 -10.41 -52.15
C GLN A 913 -40.25 -10.52 -50.76
N ALA A 914 -39.56 -10.04 -49.73
CA ALA A 914 -40.11 -9.93 -48.38
C ALA A 914 -39.61 -8.65 -47.70
N LYS A 915 -40.40 -8.11 -46.77
CA LYS A 915 -40.02 -6.96 -45.95
C LYS A 915 -40.41 -7.21 -44.50
N LEU A 916 -39.44 -7.05 -43.60
CA LEU A 916 -39.66 -7.08 -42.16
C LEU A 916 -39.25 -5.76 -41.53
N VAL A 917 -40.08 -5.26 -40.61
CA VAL A 917 -39.78 -4.09 -39.79
C VAL A 917 -39.67 -4.53 -38.34
N GLN A 918 -38.53 -4.24 -37.73
CA GLN A 918 -38.23 -4.49 -36.33
C GLN A 918 -37.92 -3.16 -35.65
N GLU A 919 -38.61 -2.83 -34.57
CA GLU A 919 -38.39 -1.62 -33.80
C GLU A 919 -37.80 -1.95 -32.43
N PHE A 920 -36.90 -1.07 -31.98
CA PHE A 920 -36.22 -1.13 -30.70
C PHE A 920 -36.49 0.17 -29.95
N SER A 921 -36.84 0.07 -28.67
CA SER A 921 -36.96 1.21 -27.74
C SER A 921 -36.37 0.82 -26.39
N TRP A 922 -35.69 1.75 -25.73
CA TRP A 922 -35.17 1.53 -24.39
C TRP A 922 -36.26 1.67 -23.30
#